data_AF-A0A537QVA9-F1
#
_entry.id   AF-A0A537QVA9-F1
#
_cell.length_a   1.000
_cell.length_b   1.000
_cell.length_c   1.000
_cell.angle_alpha   90.00
_cell.angle_beta   90.00
_cell.angle_gamma   90.00
#
_symmetry.space_group_name_H-M   'P 1'
#
loop_
_entity.id
_entity.type
_entity.pdbx_description
1 polymer ?
#
loop_
_entity_poly.entity_id
_entity_poly.type
_entity_poly.pdbx_seq_one_letter_code
_entity_poly.pdbx_strand_id
1 'polypeptide(L)'
;MTDLPDLTKPLAATIRVSVSEPSGRAVAETVTRPIRQRPLAIGLRSQNGEDAVPEGQPANLDVIALDTDGKRIASTGLHWELLRENWQYSWYSVNGSWRHRVQRRDQPIETGALDIAADAAATLSRNLPAGRYRWEVSDPASGAQSSLRFHVGWQVEAALPDVPDKLEVALDKPSYQPGETAKLFVKAPFAGEAELAIGSNQILALRSFNLPAGGTTIELPVDVGWGTGIYALVSAYRPQAAPTPGPGPSAPRGPGRAVGVVWLGIDASPRTLSVALAAPDVVRPRGAAEIGVKISGLAAGEEAYVTLAAVDQAVLKLTEFDSPAPEKYYFGKRRLGVELRDLYGRLIDTRANGVGVLRSGGDGFAKRSVAGLPDKSSRIVALFSGIVRLDSEGAAKIRFDVPDFQGQLRLMAVAYSAKKLGSASGAMIVRDPVVTMVSLPRFLAPGDTGQIGVVINNLLSATTIGNVALRLDLDGPGDLRIARDFTVGVRPAQAYQLRRFVGRLEPGQSVTLDDGGADEFLPGTAEALLSVSPRPDWDMPGLLRALDRYAYGCLEQTTSRALPLLYVEAVAGLWRTDPGFAPGEVIDRAIGHVVELQRSDGSFGVWNETDDTVPWLDAYATDFLMRAKEHGRNVPDYAVKSALGWLRDYVRQDRTEAKELPAIAYAHYVLARGKAGDLAALRYFNDTKMADLPTQLAKAQLAAALAQYGDTARAAAAYDSAFAPPPKRPNGLRYIDYGSDLRDSAAVLAFAAGNRDAEPRLTAVMDRIAELFAHAGRTSTQEQAWLLMAAEAAARTTGGTMTVAENNSAPQSRGEPLYLRRPLGSGGAPATIANRGTTPAWRTVSITGVPKSELPAESNGYTVSRTVYRPDGSPADLRKVRQTDLFIVVIKGKRTDASRAARTLVVDLLPAGFEIENANAGGQSSWNFDWLKGLTEAAYTERRDDRYIAALDLRENAAEFTLAYVVRAVTPGDFTYPALVVEDMYEPETTGRTAISKLAVQPR
;
A
#
# COMPACT_ATOMS: atom_id res chain seq x y z
N MET A 1 42.55 4.30 1.66
CA MET A 1 42.46 3.21 2.65
C MET A 1 43.71 2.37 2.48
N THR A 2 44.67 2.47 3.40
CA THR A 2 45.98 1.79 3.28
C THR A 2 46.09 0.55 4.17
N ASP A 3 45.28 0.45 5.22
CA ASP A 3 45.19 -0.74 6.07
C ASP A 3 43.77 -1.33 5.99
N LEU A 4 43.67 -2.55 5.46
CA LEU A 4 42.49 -3.41 5.53
C LEU A 4 42.88 -4.67 6.32
N PRO A 5 41.97 -5.23 7.15
CA PRO A 5 42.29 -6.41 7.95
C PRO A 5 42.59 -7.63 7.07
N ASP A 6 43.55 -8.44 7.49
CA ASP A 6 43.91 -9.69 6.81
C ASP A 6 42.79 -10.72 7.00
N LEU A 7 42.16 -11.11 5.89
CA LEU A 7 40.97 -11.95 5.87
C LEU A 7 41.11 -13.07 4.83
N THR A 8 40.50 -14.22 5.13
CA THR A 8 40.51 -15.41 4.26
C THR A 8 39.30 -15.47 3.32
N LYS A 9 38.45 -14.44 3.30
CA LYS A 9 37.27 -14.35 2.43
C LYS A 9 37.43 -13.22 1.41
N PRO A 10 36.94 -13.39 0.17
CA PRO A 10 36.88 -12.28 -0.79
C PRO A 10 35.98 -11.18 -0.24
N LEU A 11 36.47 -9.94 -0.32
CA LEU A 11 35.71 -8.74 0.06
C LEU A 11 34.96 -8.17 -1.15
N ALA A 12 33.97 -7.31 -0.90
CA ALA A 12 33.31 -6.53 -1.93
C ALA A 12 33.06 -5.09 -1.46
N ALA A 13 33.31 -4.13 -2.35
CA ALA A 13 32.92 -2.74 -2.20
C ALA A 13 31.48 -2.57 -2.71
N THR A 14 30.58 -2.11 -1.86
CA THR A 14 29.23 -1.68 -2.25
C THR A 14 29.27 -0.18 -2.49
N ILE A 15 29.19 0.23 -3.76
CA ILE A 15 29.30 1.62 -4.20
C ILE A 15 27.89 2.12 -4.55
N ARG A 16 27.38 3.10 -3.80
CA ARG A 16 26.13 3.80 -4.15
C ARG A 16 26.46 4.97 -5.07
N VAL A 17 26.11 4.86 -6.34
CA VAL A 17 26.25 5.93 -7.34
C VAL A 17 24.92 6.68 -7.40
N SER A 18 24.99 8.01 -7.53
CA SER A 18 23.82 8.86 -7.75
C SER A 18 24.13 9.81 -8.89
N VAL A 19 23.40 9.69 -10.00
CA VAL A 19 23.54 10.55 -11.17
C VAL A 19 22.40 11.55 -11.15
N SER A 20 22.73 12.84 -11.11
CA SER A 20 21.76 13.92 -11.23
C SER A 20 21.58 14.32 -12.69
N GLU A 21 20.32 14.37 -13.14
CA GLU A 21 19.94 15.03 -14.37
C GLU A 21 20.15 16.56 -14.28
N PRO A 22 20.23 17.28 -15.40
CA PRO A 22 20.22 18.76 -15.41
C PRO A 22 18.98 19.38 -14.74
N SER A 23 17.88 18.61 -14.65
CA SER A 23 16.66 18.96 -13.90
C SER A 23 16.87 19.04 -12.38
N GLY A 24 17.98 18.52 -11.85
CA GLY A 24 18.25 18.39 -10.41
C GLY A 24 17.75 17.07 -9.80
N ARG A 25 16.97 16.28 -10.55
CA ARG A 25 16.49 14.96 -10.15
C ARG A 25 17.63 13.95 -10.17
N ALA A 26 17.72 13.09 -9.16
CA ALA A 26 18.78 12.08 -9.07
C ALA A 26 18.26 10.64 -9.21
N VAL A 27 18.95 9.84 -10.01
CA VAL A 27 18.78 8.38 -10.09
C VAL A 27 19.94 7.73 -9.34
N ALA A 28 19.62 6.92 -8.33
CA ALA A 28 20.60 6.21 -7.53
C ALA A 28 20.63 4.71 -7.86
N GLU A 29 21.83 4.16 -8.01
CA GLU A 29 22.08 2.73 -8.20
C GLU A 29 23.13 2.25 -7.19
N THR A 30 22.97 1.02 -6.69
CA THR A 30 23.94 0.39 -5.79
C THR A 30 24.68 -0.70 -6.56
N VAL A 31 25.99 -0.52 -6.70
CA VAL A 31 26.86 -1.37 -7.51
C VAL A 31 27.88 -2.07 -6.60
N THR A 32 27.78 -3.39 -6.50
CA THR A 32 28.75 -4.21 -5.76
C THR A 32 29.91 -4.62 -6.68
N ARG A 33 31.15 -4.48 -6.21
CA ARG A 33 32.38 -4.88 -6.91
C ARG A 33 33.31 -5.69 -5.99
N PRO A 34 33.87 -6.82 -6.43
CA PRO A 34 34.83 -7.57 -5.61
C PRO A 34 36.11 -6.76 -5.39
N ILE A 35 36.68 -6.86 -4.18
CA ILE A 35 37.99 -6.30 -3.83
C ILE A 35 38.97 -7.48 -3.82
N ARG A 36 39.93 -7.47 -4.76
CA ARG A 36 41.01 -8.46 -4.83
C ARG A 36 42.24 -7.89 -4.12
N GLN A 37 42.70 -8.54 -3.05
CA GLN A 37 43.78 -8.04 -2.18
C GLN A 37 45.13 -8.75 -2.40
N ARG A 38 45.16 -9.91 -3.06
CA ARG A 38 46.37 -10.72 -3.28
C ARG A 38 46.62 -10.90 -4.78
N PRO A 39 47.90 -11.01 -5.22
CA PRO A 39 48.25 -11.14 -6.64
C PRO A 39 47.84 -12.49 -7.24
N LEU A 40 47.57 -13.48 -6.39
CA LEU A 40 47.12 -14.83 -6.74
C LEU A 40 45.88 -15.17 -5.91
N ALA A 41 44.94 -15.88 -6.52
CA ALA A 41 43.80 -16.52 -5.85
C ALA A 41 43.80 -18.02 -6.15
N ILE A 42 43.44 -18.84 -5.15
CA ILE A 42 43.37 -20.30 -5.30
C ILE A 42 41.91 -20.68 -5.48
N GLY A 43 41.57 -21.27 -6.63
CA GLY A 43 40.25 -21.83 -6.89
C GLY A 43 40.19 -23.30 -6.47
N LEU A 44 39.22 -23.65 -5.63
CA LEU A 44 38.96 -25.02 -5.17
C LEU A 44 37.60 -25.49 -5.68
N ARG A 45 37.53 -26.68 -6.26
CA ARG A 45 36.28 -27.29 -6.73
C ARG A 45 36.28 -28.80 -6.47
N SER A 46 35.28 -29.30 -5.75
CA SER A 46 35.02 -30.73 -5.67
C SER A 46 34.41 -31.22 -6.98
N GLN A 47 34.90 -32.34 -7.52
CA GLN A 47 34.29 -32.97 -8.71
C GLN A 47 33.00 -33.74 -8.36
N ASN A 48 32.78 -34.07 -7.09
CA ASN A 48 31.70 -34.93 -6.62
C ASN A 48 30.47 -34.15 -6.07
N GLY A 49 30.55 -32.82 -6.04
CA GLY A 49 29.56 -31.92 -5.42
C GLY A 49 30.22 -30.99 -4.37
N GLU A 50 29.75 -29.75 -4.22
CA GLU A 50 30.46 -28.73 -3.42
C GLU A 50 30.52 -29.05 -1.91
N ASP A 51 29.44 -29.61 -1.34
CA ASP A 51 29.32 -29.85 0.12
C ASP A 51 29.48 -31.34 0.53
N ALA A 52 29.39 -32.28 -0.40
CA ALA A 52 29.29 -33.71 -0.08
C ALA A 52 29.91 -34.66 -1.13
N VAL A 53 30.39 -35.81 -0.63
CA VAL A 53 30.97 -36.92 -1.41
C VAL A 53 30.29 -38.22 -0.94
N PRO A 54 29.73 -39.04 -1.85
CA PRO A 54 29.11 -40.31 -1.45
C PRO A 54 30.11 -41.27 -0.78
N GLU A 55 29.67 -42.00 0.25
CA GLU A 55 30.49 -43.01 0.93
C GLU A 55 30.97 -44.08 -0.07
N GLY A 56 32.28 -44.30 -0.11
CA GLY A 56 32.94 -45.21 -1.07
C GLY A 56 33.38 -44.57 -2.39
N GLN A 57 33.00 -43.32 -2.69
CA GLN A 57 33.60 -42.54 -3.78
C GLN A 57 34.90 -41.86 -3.31
N PRO A 58 35.89 -41.66 -4.20
CA PRO A 58 37.04 -40.80 -3.91
C PRO A 58 36.59 -39.35 -3.79
N ALA A 59 37.09 -38.63 -2.78
CA ALA A 59 36.94 -37.19 -2.66
C ALA A 59 37.95 -36.50 -3.59
N ASN A 60 37.49 -36.09 -4.77
CA ASN A 60 38.32 -35.42 -5.77
C ASN A 60 38.21 -33.90 -5.65
N LEU A 61 39.34 -33.23 -5.42
CA LEU A 61 39.49 -31.78 -5.41
C LEU A 61 40.30 -31.33 -6.63
N ASP A 62 39.69 -30.53 -7.49
CA ASP A 62 40.41 -29.71 -8.47
C ASP A 62 40.91 -28.42 -7.82
N VAL A 63 42.18 -28.12 -8.05
CA VAL A 63 42.85 -26.88 -7.62
C VAL A 63 43.33 -26.13 -8.85
N ILE A 64 43.08 -24.82 -8.89
CA ILE A 64 43.61 -23.89 -9.90
C ILE A 64 44.22 -22.66 -9.22
N ALA A 65 45.25 -22.08 -9.84
CA ALA A 65 45.72 -20.74 -9.51
C ALA A 65 45.15 -19.73 -10.52
N LEU A 66 44.70 -18.57 -10.02
CA LEU A 66 44.11 -17.49 -10.78
C LEU A 66 44.87 -16.19 -10.52
N ASP A 67 45.03 -15.37 -11.55
CA ASP A 67 45.56 -14.00 -11.44
C ASP A 67 44.49 -12.99 -10.97
N THR A 68 44.89 -11.71 -10.90
CA THR A 68 44.02 -10.59 -10.53
C THR A 68 42.86 -10.34 -11.48
N ASP A 69 42.90 -10.84 -12.72
CA ASP A 69 41.80 -10.74 -13.68
C ASP A 69 40.87 -11.97 -13.61
N GLY A 70 41.36 -13.08 -13.07
CA GLY A 70 40.63 -14.34 -12.93
C GLY A 70 40.94 -15.33 -14.06
N LYS A 71 42.04 -15.12 -14.78
CA LYS A 71 42.58 -16.07 -15.75
C LYS A 71 43.48 -17.08 -15.03
N ARG A 72 43.51 -18.31 -15.53
CA ARG A 72 44.38 -19.38 -14.98
C ARG A 72 45.85 -19.08 -15.24
N ILE A 73 46.67 -19.34 -14.23
CA ILE A 73 48.12 -19.20 -14.25
C ILE A 73 48.77 -20.46 -13.67
N ALA A 74 50.03 -20.71 -14.03
CA ALA A 74 50.82 -21.73 -13.36
C ALA A 74 51.27 -21.23 -11.98
N SER A 75 51.39 -22.15 -11.01
CA SER A 75 51.92 -21.86 -9.67
C SER A 75 52.63 -23.09 -9.14
N THR A 76 53.78 -22.91 -8.49
CA THR A 76 54.65 -23.99 -8.01
C THR A 76 54.95 -23.82 -6.53
N GLY A 77 54.98 -24.92 -5.78
CA GLY A 77 55.27 -24.91 -4.35
C GLY A 77 54.08 -24.53 -3.47
N LEU A 78 52.84 -24.72 -3.94
CA LEU A 78 51.67 -24.60 -3.08
C LEU A 78 51.70 -25.69 -2.00
N HIS A 79 51.26 -25.35 -0.80
CA HIS A 79 51.04 -26.31 0.28
C HIS A 79 49.57 -26.70 0.35
N TRP A 80 49.28 -27.95 0.65
CA TRP A 80 47.92 -28.39 0.94
C TRP A 80 47.86 -29.24 2.20
N GLU A 81 46.71 -29.17 2.86
CA GLU A 81 46.38 -29.95 4.06
C GLU A 81 44.97 -30.51 3.94
N LEU A 82 44.80 -31.77 4.35
CA LEU A 82 43.51 -32.42 4.51
C LEU A 82 43.25 -32.64 6.01
N LEU A 83 42.22 -31.97 6.52
CA LEU A 83 41.81 -31.99 7.92
C LEU A 83 40.54 -32.82 8.08
N ARG A 84 40.45 -33.60 9.16
CA ARG A 84 39.18 -34.12 9.70
C ARG A 84 38.65 -33.12 10.73
N GLU A 85 37.44 -32.61 10.55
CA GLU A 85 36.81 -31.72 11.52
C GLU A 85 35.96 -32.50 12.52
N ASN A 86 36.38 -32.55 13.79
CA ASN A 86 35.57 -33.14 14.87
C ASN A 86 34.75 -32.03 15.56
N TRP A 87 33.43 -32.04 15.37
CA TRP A 87 32.53 -31.02 15.95
C TRP A 87 31.92 -31.54 17.25
N GLN A 88 32.13 -30.82 18.35
CA GLN A 88 31.53 -31.06 19.66
C GLN A 88 30.52 -29.96 19.97
N TYR A 89 29.33 -30.35 20.43
CA TYR A 89 28.22 -29.44 20.70
C TYR A 89 28.01 -29.31 22.21
N SER A 90 28.09 -28.07 22.73
CA SER A 90 27.76 -27.76 24.13
C SER A 90 26.49 -26.91 24.20
N TRP A 91 25.45 -27.42 24.84
CA TRP A 91 24.19 -26.70 25.03
C TRP A 91 24.25 -25.73 26.20
N TYR A 92 23.60 -24.58 26.07
CA TYR A 92 23.40 -23.62 27.16
C TYR A 92 22.09 -22.84 26.94
N SER A 93 21.38 -22.52 28.03
CA SER A 93 20.12 -21.77 27.97
C SER A 93 20.35 -20.30 28.34
N VAL A 94 19.76 -19.37 27.58
CA VAL A 94 19.73 -17.94 27.89
C VAL A 94 18.34 -17.41 27.59
N ASN A 95 17.72 -16.73 28.56
CA ASN A 95 16.39 -16.11 28.44
C ASN A 95 15.31 -17.07 27.88
N GLY A 96 15.21 -18.28 28.44
CA GLY A 96 14.25 -19.30 28.01
C GLY A 96 14.52 -19.93 26.63
N SER A 97 15.62 -19.54 25.96
CA SER A 97 16.03 -20.09 24.67
C SER A 97 17.27 -20.98 24.81
N TRP A 98 17.12 -22.26 24.46
CA TRP A 98 18.25 -23.16 24.25
C TRP A 98 19.10 -22.68 23.06
N ARG A 99 20.39 -22.51 23.31
CA ARG A 99 21.44 -22.23 22.32
C ARG A 99 22.48 -23.34 22.39
N HIS A 100 23.21 -23.55 21.30
CA HIS A 100 24.38 -24.41 21.28
C HIS A 100 25.63 -23.55 21.06
N ARG A 101 26.77 -24.04 21.56
CA ARG A 101 28.11 -23.57 21.19
C ARG A 101 28.80 -24.74 20.51
N VAL A 102 29.27 -24.54 19.29
CA VAL A 102 30.09 -25.52 18.58
C VAL A 102 31.54 -25.32 18.99
N GLN A 103 32.17 -26.34 19.54
CA GLN A 103 33.62 -26.46 19.62
C GLN A 103 34.08 -27.32 18.44
N ARG A 104 34.97 -26.79 17.59
CA ARG A 104 35.56 -27.53 16.48
C ARG A 104 36.98 -27.92 16.86
N ARG A 105 37.32 -29.20 16.68
CA ARG A 105 38.67 -29.72 16.82
C ARG A 105 39.10 -30.31 15.49
N ASP A 106 39.93 -29.56 14.78
CA ASP A 106 40.51 -30.00 13.53
C ASP A 106 41.65 -30.99 13.82
N GLN A 107 41.74 -32.03 13.00
CA GLN A 107 42.76 -33.09 13.08
C GLN A 107 43.39 -33.26 11.70
N PRO A 108 44.68 -32.90 11.51
CA PRO A 108 45.41 -33.20 10.29
C PRO A 108 45.38 -34.69 9.97
N ILE A 109 45.09 -35.02 8.71
CA ILE A 109 45.15 -36.37 8.16
C ILE A 109 46.41 -36.51 7.32
N GLU A 110 46.62 -35.54 6.41
CA GLU A 110 47.64 -35.59 5.39
C GLU A 110 47.98 -34.17 4.93
N THR A 111 49.25 -33.94 4.59
CA THR A 111 49.75 -32.68 4.00
C THR A 111 50.67 -32.98 2.83
N GLY A 112 50.85 -32.01 1.93
CA GLY A 112 51.76 -32.16 0.82
C GLY A 112 52.09 -30.85 0.09
N ALA A 113 52.88 -30.97 -0.96
CA ALA A 113 53.10 -29.90 -1.94
C ALA A 113 52.25 -30.15 -3.20
N LEU A 114 51.99 -29.09 -3.96
CA LEU A 114 51.24 -29.13 -5.22
C LEU A 114 51.79 -28.08 -6.19
N ASP A 115 52.03 -28.52 -7.42
CA ASP A 115 52.31 -27.65 -8.57
C ASP A 115 51.10 -27.68 -9.52
N ILE A 116 50.76 -26.52 -10.09
CA ILE A 116 49.60 -26.32 -10.97
C ILE A 116 50.06 -25.72 -12.29
N ALA A 117 49.59 -26.29 -13.40
CA ALA A 117 49.84 -25.77 -14.75
C ALA A 117 48.82 -24.68 -15.13
N ALA A 118 49.15 -23.83 -16.12
CA ALA A 118 48.27 -22.73 -16.52
C ALA A 118 47.03 -23.19 -17.32
N ASP A 119 47.10 -24.35 -17.96
CA ASP A 119 46.11 -24.93 -18.87
C ASP A 119 45.20 -25.97 -18.18
N ALA A 120 45.73 -26.74 -17.23
CA ALA A 120 45.01 -27.79 -16.50
C ALA A 120 44.86 -27.50 -15.00
N ALA A 121 43.77 -27.98 -14.39
CA ALA A 121 43.65 -28.04 -12.94
C ALA A 121 44.50 -29.21 -12.40
N ALA A 122 45.07 -29.04 -11.21
CA ALA A 122 45.72 -30.14 -10.51
C ALA A 122 44.68 -30.83 -9.61
N THR A 123 44.55 -32.15 -9.72
CA THR A 123 43.54 -32.92 -8.98
C THR A 123 44.16 -33.71 -7.83
N LEU A 124 43.67 -33.45 -6.61
CA LEU A 124 43.93 -34.28 -5.43
C LEU A 124 42.77 -35.26 -5.24
N SER A 125 43.05 -36.54 -5.00
CA SER A 125 42.04 -37.60 -4.84
C SER A 125 42.34 -38.44 -3.61
N ARG A 126 41.38 -38.61 -2.70
CA ARG A 126 41.52 -39.44 -1.49
C ARG A 126 40.26 -40.24 -1.18
N ASN A 127 40.43 -41.53 -0.91
CA ASN A 127 39.37 -42.38 -0.35
C ASN A 127 39.30 -42.14 1.16
N LEU A 128 38.16 -41.66 1.64
CA LEU A 128 37.98 -41.24 3.03
C LEU A 128 36.81 -42.00 3.66
N PRO A 129 36.89 -42.37 4.96
CA PRO A 129 35.75 -42.94 5.68
C PRO A 129 34.69 -41.87 5.96
N ALA A 130 33.50 -42.26 6.39
CA ALA A 130 32.45 -41.29 6.72
C ALA A 130 32.91 -40.26 7.79
N GLY A 131 32.69 -38.96 7.52
CA GLY A 131 33.21 -37.89 8.35
C GLY A 131 33.11 -36.49 7.74
N ARG A 132 33.39 -35.46 8.54
CA ARG A 132 33.51 -34.07 8.08
C ARG A 132 34.98 -33.76 7.80
N TYR A 133 35.24 -33.13 6.67
CA TYR A 133 36.59 -32.88 6.17
C TYR A 133 36.72 -31.44 5.66
N ARG A 134 37.95 -30.93 5.68
CA ARG A 134 38.32 -29.65 5.09
C ARG A 134 39.63 -29.83 4.32
N TRP A 135 39.59 -29.57 3.03
CA TRP A 135 40.78 -29.27 2.25
C TRP A 135 41.19 -27.83 2.53
N GLU A 136 42.47 -27.59 2.75
CA GLU A 136 43.10 -26.28 2.67
C GLU A 136 44.22 -26.32 1.64
N VAL A 137 44.35 -25.25 0.87
CA VAL A 137 45.48 -25.02 -0.03
C VAL A 137 45.96 -23.60 0.18
N SER A 138 47.27 -23.42 0.36
CA SER A 138 47.93 -22.14 0.56
C SER A 138 49.14 -21.96 -0.34
N ASP A 139 49.41 -20.71 -0.69
CA ASP A 139 50.64 -20.24 -1.30
C ASP A 139 51.43 -19.45 -0.25
N PRO A 140 52.55 -20.00 0.27
CA PRO A 140 53.40 -19.29 1.21
C PRO A 140 54.03 -18.00 0.64
N ALA A 141 54.14 -17.86 -0.69
CA ALA A 141 54.77 -16.71 -1.33
C ALA A 141 53.83 -15.50 -1.48
N SER A 142 52.56 -15.71 -1.87
CA SER A 142 51.56 -14.64 -1.97
C SER A 142 50.66 -14.48 -0.73
N GLY A 143 50.72 -15.43 0.22
CA GLY A 143 49.79 -15.50 1.34
C GLY A 143 48.36 -15.86 0.93
N ALA A 144 48.14 -16.30 -0.32
CA ALA A 144 46.84 -16.80 -0.75
C ALA A 144 46.52 -18.10 -0.02
N GLN A 145 45.29 -18.24 0.47
CA GLN A 145 44.78 -19.46 1.07
C GLN A 145 43.32 -19.62 0.67
N SER A 146 42.89 -20.85 0.45
CA SER A 146 41.49 -21.21 0.27
C SER A 146 41.20 -22.54 0.93
N SER A 147 39.95 -22.74 1.32
CA SER A 147 39.52 -23.99 1.95
C SER A 147 38.16 -24.43 1.43
N LEU A 148 37.99 -25.75 1.29
CA LEU A 148 36.74 -26.38 0.89
C LEU A 148 36.35 -27.40 1.96
N ARG A 149 35.23 -27.17 2.62
CA ARG A 149 34.63 -28.14 3.55
C ARG A 149 33.73 -29.09 2.78
N PHE A 150 33.77 -30.37 3.14
CA PHE A 150 32.89 -31.38 2.57
C PHE A 150 32.60 -32.49 3.58
N HIS A 151 31.50 -33.20 3.38
CA HIS A 151 31.15 -34.41 4.12
C HIS A 151 31.34 -35.64 3.25
N VAL A 152 31.91 -36.72 3.79
CA VAL A 152 31.83 -38.05 3.19
C VAL A 152 30.76 -38.84 3.92
N GLY A 153 29.75 -39.33 3.21
CA GLY A 153 28.58 -40.00 3.80
C GLY A 153 27.53 -40.41 2.76
N TRP A 154 26.35 -40.83 3.19
CA TRP A 154 25.28 -41.34 2.31
C TRP A 154 24.45 -40.23 1.62
N GLN A 155 24.74 -38.96 1.86
CA GLN A 155 23.98 -37.82 1.34
C GLN A 155 24.71 -37.05 0.23
N VAL A 156 23.94 -36.56 -0.74
CA VAL A 156 24.41 -35.62 -1.78
C VAL A 156 23.73 -34.23 -1.68
N GLU A 157 22.62 -34.08 -0.94
CA GLU A 157 21.79 -32.85 -1.04
C GLU A 157 21.22 -32.32 0.29
N ALA A 158 21.94 -32.49 1.41
CA ALA A 158 21.60 -31.81 2.65
C ALA A 158 22.83 -31.31 3.41
N ALA A 159 22.94 -30.00 3.58
CA ALA A 159 23.79 -29.43 4.61
C ALA A 159 23.31 -29.95 5.98
N LEU A 160 24.10 -30.82 6.61
CA LEU A 160 23.84 -31.39 7.94
C LEU A 160 23.89 -30.28 9.00
N PRO A 161 22.76 -29.86 9.61
CA PRO A 161 22.72 -28.69 10.49
C PRO A 161 23.29 -28.96 11.89
N ASP A 162 23.55 -27.88 12.61
CA ASP A 162 24.17 -27.84 13.95
C ASP A 162 23.28 -28.31 15.12
N VAL A 163 22.39 -29.30 14.92
CA VAL A 163 21.44 -29.75 15.95
C VAL A 163 21.38 -31.29 16.07
N PRO A 164 21.73 -31.89 17.23
CA PRO A 164 21.77 -33.34 17.43
C PRO A 164 20.40 -34.07 17.43
N ASP A 165 19.28 -33.35 17.44
CA ASP A 165 17.92 -33.93 17.41
C ASP A 165 17.36 -34.09 15.98
N LYS A 166 18.19 -33.88 14.95
CA LYS A 166 17.81 -34.09 13.54
C LYS A 166 18.27 -35.48 13.06
N LEU A 167 17.38 -36.18 12.36
CA LEU A 167 17.63 -37.47 11.73
C LEU A 167 18.06 -37.26 10.26
N GLU A 168 19.00 -38.07 9.77
CA GLU A 168 19.46 -38.08 8.38
C GLU A 168 18.44 -38.84 7.51
N VAL A 169 17.67 -38.09 6.72
CA VAL A 169 16.77 -38.66 5.69
C VAL A 169 17.23 -38.21 4.30
N ALA A 170 17.20 -39.13 3.34
CA ALA A 170 17.59 -38.86 1.96
C ALA A 170 16.77 -39.71 0.97
N LEU A 171 16.64 -39.21 -0.25
CA LEU A 171 15.97 -39.88 -1.37
C LEU A 171 17.00 -40.20 -2.46
N ASP A 172 16.77 -41.26 -3.24
CA ASP A 172 17.66 -41.68 -4.33
C ASP A 172 17.53 -40.82 -5.61
N LYS A 173 16.44 -40.06 -5.76
CA LYS A 173 16.20 -39.11 -6.86
C LYS A 173 15.61 -37.79 -6.33
N PRO A 174 15.80 -36.67 -7.06
CA PRO A 174 15.18 -35.39 -6.71
C PRO A 174 13.66 -35.34 -7.03
N SER A 175 13.19 -36.15 -7.98
CA SER A 175 11.77 -36.30 -8.31
C SER A 175 11.46 -37.67 -8.91
N TYR A 176 10.16 -38.03 -8.91
CA TYR A 176 9.67 -39.33 -9.34
C TYR A 176 8.47 -39.21 -10.27
N GLN A 177 8.28 -40.20 -11.15
CA GLN A 177 7.01 -40.39 -11.86
C GLN A 177 6.02 -41.16 -10.97
N PRO A 178 4.68 -40.93 -11.12
CA PRO A 178 3.69 -41.75 -10.45
C PRO A 178 3.86 -43.24 -10.82
N GLY A 179 3.85 -44.12 -9.82
CA GLY A 179 4.10 -45.56 -9.99
C GLY A 179 5.58 -45.99 -9.91
N GLU A 180 6.55 -45.08 -9.81
CA GLU A 180 7.91 -45.45 -9.43
C GLU A 180 8.01 -45.84 -7.95
N THR A 181 9.12 -46.47 -7.55
CA THR A 181 9.45 -46.74 -6.14
C THR A 181 10.58 -45.83 -5.70
N ALA A 182 10.32 -44.92 -4.77
CA ALA A 182 11.34 -44.08 -4.13
C ALA A 182 12.06 -44.84 -3.02
N LYS A 183 13.36 -44.60 -2.87
CA LYS A 183 14.19 -45.22 -1.83
C LYS A 183 14.56 -44.17 -0.79
N LEU A 184 13.86 -44.21 0.35
CA LEU A 184 14.10 -43.34 1.49
C LEU A 184 15.19 -43.97 2.37
N PHE A 185 16.41 -43.44 2.33
CA PHE A 185 17.44 -43.75 3.32
C PHE A 185 17.16 -43.00 4.62
N VAL A 186 17.36 -43.69 5.75
CA VAL A 186 17.05 -43.22 7.10
C VAL A 186 18.20 -43.60 8.03
N LYS A 187 18.82 -42.63 8.71
CA LYS A 187 19.87 -42.88 9.71
C LYS A 187 19.76 -41.90 10.88
N ALA A 188 19.80 -42.44 12.10
CA ALA A 188 19.75 -41.66 13.34
C ALA A 188 21.11 -41.71 14.08
N PRO A 189 21.38 -40.78 15.02
CA PRO A 189 22.57 -40.82 15.88
C PRO A 189 22.62 -41.99 16.88
N PHE A 190 21.63 -42.90 16.84
CA PHE A 190 21.46 -44.05 17.72
C PHE A 190 20.60 -45.12 17.04
N ALA A 191 20.73 -46.37 17.48
CA ALA A 191 19.75 -47.41 17.15
C ALA A 191 18.51 -47.30 18.05
N GLY A 192 17.35 -47.72 17.55
CA GLY A 192 16.08 -47.72 18.29
C GLY A 192 14.87 -47.92 17.39
N GLU A 193 13.67 -47.81 17.97
CA GLU A 193 12.44 -47.83 17.18
C GLU A 193 12.26 -46.50 16.43
N ALA A 194 11.68 -46.56 15.23
CA ALA A 194 11.38 -45.39 14.44
C ALA A 194 10.02 -45.50 13.75
N GLU A 195 9.44 -44.36 13.44
CA GLU A 195 8.14 -44.20 12.83
C GLU A 195 8.25 -43.29 11.61
N LEU A 196 7.80 -43.77 10.46
CA LEU A 196 7.70 -43.04 9.21
C LEU A 196 6.24 -42.62 9.00
N ALA A 197 5.99 -41.32 9.01
CA ALA A 197 4.73 -40.73 8.59
C ALA A 197 4.87 -40.15 7.17
N ILE A 198 4.01 -40.58 6.26
CA ILE A 198 3.90 -40.04 4.90
C ILE A 198 2.71 -39.09 4.89
N GLY A 199 2.91 -37.80 4.58
CA GLY A 199 1.84 -36.81 4.69
C GLY A 199 2.11 -35.46 4.03
N SER A 200 1.07 -34.63 3.97
CA SER A 200 1.11 -33.28 3.39
C SER A 200 0.40 -32.27 4.29
N ASN A 201 -0.90 -32.02 4.08
CA ASN A 201 -1.80 -31.34 5.02
C ASN A 201 -2.45 -32.28 6.03
N GLN A 202 -2.35 -33.59 5.80
CA GLN A 202 -2.75 -34.68 6.68
C GLN A 202 -1.75 -35.84 6.56
N ILE A 203 -1.74 -36.75 7.52
CA ILE A 203 -0.98 -38.01 7.42
C ILE A 203 -1.79 -39.00 6.58
N LEU A 204 -1.19 -39.52 5.50
CA LEU A 204 -1.79 -40.54 4.63
C LEU A 204 -1.42 -41.96 5.05
N ALA A 205 -0.20 -42.16 5.52
CA ALA A 205 0.27 -43.46 6.00
C ALA A 205 1.25 -43.30 7.17
N LEU A 206 1.28 -44.29 8.05
CA LEU A 206 2.14 -44.35 9.22
C LEU A 206 2.73 -45.76 9.32
N ARG A 207 4.06 -45.87 9.49
CA ARG A 207 4.76 -47.16 9.50
C ARG A 207 5.87 -47.17 10.54
N SER A 208 5.75 -48.02 11.55
CA SER A 208 6.82 -48.30 12.52
C SER A 208 7.85 -49.28 11.94
N PHE A 209 9.12 -49.12 12.30
CA PHE A 209 10.22 -50.00 11.92
C PHE A 209 11.37 -49.90 12.94
N ASN A 210 12.23 -50.92 13.00
CA ASN A 210 13.45 -50.88 13.81
C ASN A 210 14.59 -50.21 13.01
N LEU A 211 15.24 -49.21 13.58
CA LEU A 211 16.32 -48.45 12.96
C LEU A 211 17.69 -48.87 13.53
N PRO A 212 18.53 -49.60 12.77
CA PRO A 212 19.88 -49.96 13.22
C PRO A 212 20.82 -48.75 13.19
N ALA A 213 21.93 -48.83 13.95
CA ALA A 213 22.90 -47.73 14.07
C ALA A 213 23.59 -47.32 12.75
N GLY A 214 23.61 -48.21 11.75
CA GLY A 214 24.13 -47.92 10.40
C GLY A 214 23.15 -47.14 9.51
N GLY A 215 21.87 -47.06 9.88
CA GLY A 215 20.79 -46.62 9.01
C GLY A 215 20.14 -47.77 8.23
N THR A 216 19.03 -47.48 7.55
CA THR A 216 18.25 -48.43 6.74
C THR A 216 17.61 -47.72 5.54
N THR A 217 17.22 -48.48 4.53
CA THR A 217 16.49 -47.96 3.36
C THR A 217 15.06 -48.49 3.36
N ILE A 218 14.10 -47.59 3.15
CA ILE A 218 12.67 -47.89 3.08
C ILE A 218 12.21 -47.63 1.64
N GLU A 219 11.67 -48.64 0.99
CA GLU A 219 11.06 -48.50 -0.33
C GLU A 219 9.62 -47.97 -0.20
N LEU A 220 9.31 -46.95 -0.99
CA LEU A 220 8.04 -46.20 -0.98
C LEU A 220 7.46 -46.15 -2.41
N PRO A 221 6.37 -46.90 -2.70
CA PRO A 221 5.69 -46.79 -3.99
C PRO A 221 5.03 -45.40 -4.11
N VAL A 222 5.30 -44.70 -5.22
CA VAL A 222 4.86 -43.32 -5.45
C VAL A 222 3.42 -43.30 -5.94
N ASP A 223 2.50 -42.92 -5.06
CA ASP A 223 1.07 -42.89 -5.35
C ASP A 223 0.68 -41.71 -6.25
N VAL A 224 -0.23 -41.95 -7.20
CA VAL A 224 -0.81 -40.93 -8.10
C VAL A 224 -1.55 -39.84 -7.31
N GLY A 225 -2.14 -40.20 -6.17
CA GLY A 225 -2.88 -39.30 -5.27
C GLY A 225 -2.02 -38.28 -4.51
N TRP A 226 -0.68 -38.40 -4.53
CA TRP A 226 0.21 -37.43 -3.87
C TRP A 226 0.36 -36.10 -4.64
N GLY A 227 -0.21 -35.98 -5.84
CA GLY A 227 -0.40 -34.70 -6.54
C GLY A 227 0.88 -34.06 -7.06
N THR A 228 1.54 -33.23 -6.25
CA THR A 228 2.80 -32.52 -6.58
C THR A 228 4.01 -33.11 -5.86
N GLY A 229 3.75 -33.98 -4.89
CA GLY A 229 4.76 -34.53 -3.99
C GLY A 229 4.24 -34.62 -2.57
N ILE A 230 5.01 -35.30 -1.72
CA ILE A 230 4.62 -35.57 -0.34
C ILE A 230 5.82 -35.46 0.59
N TYR A 231 5.58 -35.25 1.88
CA TYR A 231 6.63 -35.33 2.88
C TYR A 231 6.73 -36.73 3.47
N ALA A 232 7.97 -37.19 3.64
CA ALA A 232 8.33 -38.30 4.50
C ALA A 232 8.93 -37.73 5.79
N LEU A 233 8.23 -37.91 6.91
CA LEU A 233 8.63 -37.50 8.24
C LEU A 233 9.05 -38.75 9.01
N VAL A 234 10.27 -38.78 9.55
CA VAL A 234 10.74 -39.90 10.37
C VAL A 234 11.03 -39.42 11.79
N SER A 235 10.42 -40.08 12.77
CA SER A 235 10.71 -39.90 14.20
C SER A 235 11.39 -41.16 14.73
N ALA A 236 12.63 -41.09 15.19
CA ALA A 236 13.32 -42.20 15.86
C ALA A 236 13.47 -41.95 17.36
N TYR A 237 13.31 -43.01 18.15
CA TYR A 237 13.24 -42.99 19.60
C TYR A 237 14.36 -43.84 20.21
N ARG A 238 15.16 -43.23 21.09
CA ARG A 238 16.17 -43.93 21.88
C ARG A 238 15.56 -44.32 23.24
N PRO A 239 15.55 -45.61 23.61
CA PRO A 239 15.12 -46.03 24.94
C PRO A 239 16.05 -45.47 26.02
N GLN A 240 15.55 -45.36 27.25
CA GLN A 240 16.37 -45.01 28.40
C GLN A 240 17.31 -46.18 28.73
N ALA A 241 18.62 -45.92 28.79
CA ALA A 241 19.57 -46.94 29.23
C ALA A 241 19.37 -47.24 30.73
N ALA A 242 19.45 -48.53 31.10
CA ALA A 242 19.39 -48.93 32.49
C ALA A 242 20.49 -48.24 33.31
N PRO A 243 20.22 -47.80 34.56
CA PRO A 243 21.22 -47.11 35.37
C PRO A 243 22.36 -48.05 35.74
N THR A 244 23.55 -47.79 35.21
CA THR A 244 24.78 -48.48 35.63
C THR A 244 25.11 -48.07 37.08
N PRO A 245 25.19 -48.99 38.05
CA PRO A 245 25.52 -48.64 39.42
C PRO A 245 27.03 -48.33 39.55
N GLY A 246 27.37 -47.05 39.67
CA GLY A 246 28.74 -46.59 39.95
C GLY A 246 28.86 -45.07 39.99
N PRO A 247 29.70 -44.49 40.87
CA PRO A 247 29.91 -43.05 40.94
C PRO A 247 30.87 -42.59 39.82
N GLY A 248 30.31 -42.07 38.73
CA GLY A 248 31.08 -41.51 37.61
C GLY A 248 30.24 -40.54 36.75
N PRO A 249 30.88 -39.66 35.96
CA PRO A 249 30.19 -38.62 35.20
C PRO A 249 29.39 -39.13 33.98
N SER A 250 29.41 -40.44 33.70
CA SER A 250 28.60 -41.09 32.68
C SER A 250 27.18 -41.38 33.19
N ALA A 251 26.42 -40.32 33.46
CA ALA A 251 24.98 -40.46 33.67
C ALA A 251 24.33 -41.13 32.44
N PRO A 252 23.39 -42.07 32.60
CA PRO A 252 22.65 -42.63 31.48
C PRO A 252 22.00 -41.51 30.68
N ARG A 253 22.25 -41.44 29.37
CA ARG A 253 21.52 -40.49 28.51
C ARG A 253 20.04 -40.84 28.58
N GLY A 254 19.21 -39.87 28.94
CA GLY A 254 17.76 -40.02 28.99
C GLY A 254 17.14 -40.45 27.66
N PRO A 255 15.84 -40.78 27.65
CA PRO A 255 15.12 -41.12 26.42
C PRO A 255 15.29 -39.99 25.40
N GLY A 256 15.68 -40.34 24.17
CA GLY A 256 16.05 -39.40 23.12
C GLY A 256 15.12 -39.49 21.92
N ARG A 257 15.00 -38.42 21.14
CA ARG A 257 14.16 -38.36 19.94
C ARG A 257 14.89 -37.62 18.83
N ALA A 258 14.92 -38.18 17.63
CA ALA A 258 15.51 -37.55 16.43
C ALA A 258 14.45 -37.47 15.32
N VAL A 259 14.35 -36.33 14.62
CA VAL A 259 13.35 -36.11 13.56
C VAL A 259 14.00 -35.76 12.23
N GLY A 260 13.59 -36.44 11.18
CA GLY A 260 13.97 -36.18 9.79
C GLY A 260 12.73 -35.79 8.99
N VAL A 261 12.89 -34.89 8.03
CA VAL A 261 11.84 -34.56 7.06
C VAL A 261 12.47 -34.34 5.69
N VAL A 262 11.93 -35.03 4.68
CA VAL A 262 12.33 -34.87 3.27
C VAL A 262 11.07 -34.71 2.40
N TRP A 263 11.21 -33.97 1.32
CA TRP A 263 10.14 -33.77 0.32
C TRP A 263 10.41 -34.70 -0.87
N LEU A 264 9.46 -35.57 -1.17
CA LEU A 264 9.43 -36.42 -2.33
C LEU A 264 8.63 -35.69 -3.41
N GLY A 265 9.32 -35.08 -4.37
CA GLY A 265 8.68 -34.37 -5.49
C GLY A 265 8.15 -35.32 -6.55
N ILE A 266 6.98 -35.02 -7.10
CA ILE A 266 6.47 -35.69 -8.31
C ILE A 266 6.76 -34.82 -9.52
N ASP A 267 7.23 -35.42 -10.61
CA ASP A 267 7.49 -34.67 -11.85
C ASP A 267 6.21 -33.95 -12.35
N ALA A 268 6.37 -32.67 -12.63
CA ALA A 268 5.31 -31.81 -13.13
C ALA A 268 5.32 -31.69 -14.66
N SER A 269 6.38 -32.14 -15.34
CA SER A 269 6.58 -31.98 -16.79
C SER A 269 5.40 -32.44 -17.67
N PRO A 270 4.63 -33.51 -17.35
CA PRO A 270 3.42 -33.86 -18.11
C PRO A 270 2.29 -32.82 -18.03
N ARG A 271 2.33 -31.94 -17.03
CA ARG A 271 1.34 -30.90 -16.71
C ARG A 271 1.84 -29.47 -17.03
N THR A 272 3.02 -29.32 -17.62
CA THR A 272 3.53 -28.00 -18.04
C THR A 272 3.36 -27.75 -19.54
N LEU A 273 3.35 -26.46 -19.90
CA LEU A 273 3.38 -25.96 -21.27
C LEU A 273 4.66 -25.15 -21.48
N SER A 274 5.31 -25.33 -22.63
CA SER A 274 6.40 -24.45 -23.05
C SER A 274 5.84 -23.29 -23.85
N VAL A 275 5.98 -22.08 -23.35
CA VAL A 275 5.50 -20.84 -24.00
C VAL A 275 6.67 -20.12 -24.64
N ALA A 276 6.54 -19.77 -25.92
CA ALA A 276 7.51 -18.97 -26.67
C ALA A 276 6.89 -17.62 -27.06
N LEU A 277 7.65 -16.55 -26.87
CA LEU A 277 7.27 -15.19 -27.25
C LEU A 277 8.09 -14.73 -28.46
N ALA A 278 7.41 -14.21 -29.47
CA ALA A 278 7.99 -13.61 -30.66
C ALA A 278 7.55 -12.15 -30.72
N ALA A 279 8.33 -11.26 -30.10
CA ALA A 279 8.13 -9.82 -30.12
C ALA A 279 9.25 -9.14 -30.90
N PRO A 280 9.03 -7.98 -31.53
CA PRO A 280 10.10 -7.18 -32.09
C PRO A 280 11.02 -6.65 -30.98
N ASP A 281 12.33 -6.67 -31.18
CA ASP A 281 13.30 -6.14 -30.20
C ASP A 281 13.06 -4.64 -29.91
N VAL A 282 12.68 -3.88 -30.95
CA VAL A 282 12.41 -2.45 -30.88
C VAL A 282 11.10 -2.12 -31.60
N VAL A 283 10.21 -1.37 -30.93
CA VAL A 283 8.98 -0.82 -31.50
C VAL A 283 8.92 0.71 -31.33
N ARG A 284 8.13 1.37 -32.18
CA ARG A 284 7.89 2.82 -32.07
C ARG A 284 6.79 3.10 -31.03
N PRO A 285 6.91 4.16 -30.23
CA PRO A 285 5.78 4.71 -29.48
C PRO A 285 4.69 5.27 -30.40
N ARG A 286 3.49 5.45 -29.86
CA ARG A 286 2.31 5.99 -30.56
C ARG A 286 1.90 5.12 -31.76
N GLY A 287 2.09 3.81 -31.67
CA GLY A 287 1.88 2.86 -32.75
C GLY A 287 1.59 1.44 -32.26
N ALA A 288 1.22 0.55 -33.17
CA ALA A 288 0.90 -0.84 -32.84
C ALA A 288 2.17 -1.71 -32.71
N ALA A 289 2.23 -2.53 -31.67
CA ALA A 289 3.14 -3.65 -31.53
C ALA A 289 2.35 -4.96 -31.62
N GLU A 290 2.80 -5.90 -32.47
CA GLU A 290 2.23 -7.25 -32.57
C GLU A 290 3.20 -8.25 -31.94
N ILE A 291 2.72 -8.99 -30.94
CA ILE A 291 3.48 -10.01 -30.22
C ILE A 291 2.88 -11.36 -30.60
N GLY A 292 3.69 -12.21 -31.23
CA GLY A 292 3.37 -13.62 -31.43
C GLY A 292 3.57 -14.42 -30.14
N VAL A 293 2.64 -15.30 -29.84
CA VAL A 293 2.78 -16.34 -28.82
C VAL A 293 2.66 -17.69 -29.50
N LYS A 294 3.53 -18.65 -29.15
CA LYS A 294 3.38 -20.05 -29.56
C LYS A 294 3.60 -20.98 -28.38
N ILE A 295 2.78 -22.02 -28.30
CA ILE A 295 2.82 -23.03 -27.23
C ILE A 295 3.23 -24.38 -27.79
N SER A 296 4.08 -25.07 -27.04
CA SER A 296 4.45 -26.47 -27.26
C SER A 296 4.05 -27.32 -26.05
N GLY A 297 3.66 -28.57 -26.30
CA GLY A 297 3.24 -29.52 -25.25
C GLY A 297 1.73 -29.74 -25.14
N LEU A 298 0.91 -29.16 -26.02
CA LEU A 298 -0.53 -29.47 -26.14
C LEU A 298 -0.75 -30.84 -26.81
N ALA A 299 -1.80 -31.54 -26.40
CA ALA A 299 -2.31 -32.69 -27.15
C ALA A 299 -3.09 -32.22 -28.40
N ALA A 300 -3.23 -33.10 -29.40
CA ALA A 300 -3.99 -32.78 -30.61
C ALA A 300 -5.45 -32.45 -30.27
N GLY A 301 -5.91 -31.26 -30.66
CA GLY A 301 -7.25 -30.76 -30.35
C GLY A 301 -7.46 -30.28 -28.89
N GLU A 302 -6.40 -30.16 -28.08
CA GLU A 302 -6.50 -29.60 -26.73
C GLU A 302 -6.68 -28.07 -26.78
N GLU A 303 -7.84 -27.57 -26.34
CA GLU A 303 -8.07 -26.14 -26.23
C GLU A 303 -7.16 -25.50 -25.18
N ALA A 304 -6.52 -24.39 -25.54
CA ALA A 304 -5.67 -23.62 -24.66
C ALA A 304 -5.82 -22.11 -24.91
N TYR A 305 -5.47 -21.36 -23.87
CA TYR A 305 -5.70 -19.93 -23.74
C TYR A 305 -4.42 -19.27 -23.21
N VAL A 306 -4.23 -17.99 -23.53
CA VAL A 306 -3.12 -17.17 -23.05
C VAL A 306 -3.60 -15.79 -22.61
N THR A 307 -2.99 -15.24 -21.58
CA THR A 307 -3.02 -13.80 -21.29
C THR A 307 -1.61 -13.23 -21.49
N LEU A 308 -1.52 -12.01 -22.02
CA LEU A 308 -0.28 -11.28 -22.20
C LEU A 308 -0.41 -9.90 -21.53
N ALA A 309 0.62 -9.53 -20.77
CA ALA A 309 0.80 -8.19 -20.24
C ALA A 309 2.10 -7.58 -20.78
N ALA A 310 2.10 -6.26 -21.00
CA ALA A 310 3.28 -5.47 -21.32
C ALA A 310 3.37 -4.28 -20.35
N VAL A 311 4.34 -4.30 -19.45
CA VAL A 311 4.45 -3.34 -18.34
C VAL A 311 5.85 -2.72 -18.31
N ASP A 312 5.93 -1.42 -18.03
CA ASP A 312 7.20 -0.70 -17.88
C ASP A 312 8.14 -1.37 -16.84
N GLN A 313 9.32 -1.75 -17.32
CA GLN A 313 10.37 -2.38 -16.54
C GLN A 313 10.89 -1.47 -15.41
N ALA A 314 10.79 -0.14 -15.53
CA ALA A 314 11.12 0.77 -14.44
C ALA A 314 10.11 0.67 -13.28
N VAL A 315 8.81 0.56 -13.58
CA VAL A 315 7.75 0.36 -12.58
C VAL A 315 7.91 -1.00 -11.89
N LEU A 316 8.13 -2.08 -12.64
CA LEU A 316 8.33 -3.42 -12.06
C LEU A 316 9.59 -3.51 -11.17
N LYS A 317 10.60 -2.67 -11.39
CA LYS A 317 11.81 -2.61 -10.55
C LYS A 317 11.56 -1.95 -9.19
N LEU A 318 10.54 -1.10 -9.03
CA LEU A 318 10.24 -0.44 -7.75
C LEU A 318 9.81 -1.42 -6.65
N THR A 319 9.23 -2.56 -7.03
CA THR A 319 8.68 -3.58 -6.12
C THR A 319 9.38 -4.94 -6.26
N GLU A 320 10.43 -5.04 -7.09
CA GLU A 320 11.07 -6.29 -7.49
C GLU A 320 10.04 -7.33 -7.99
N PHE A 321 9.14 -6.91 -8.88
CA PHE A 321 8.03 -7.74 -9.33
C PHE A 321 8.51 -8.87 -10.26
N ASP A 322 8.26 -10.11 -9.86
CA ASP A 322 8.52 -11.31 -10.66
C ASP A 322 7.42 -11.55 -11.71
N SER A 323 7.79 -12.14 -12.84
CA SER A 323 6.78 -12.53 -13.85
C SER A 323 5.94 -13.71 -13.34
N PRO A 324 4.59 -13.68 -13.45
CA PRO A 324 3.74 -14.76 -12.95
C PRO A 324 4.09 -16.12 -13.55
N ALA A 325 4.37 -17.09 -12.69
CA ALA A 325 4.78 -18.45 -13.04
C ALA A 325 3.83 -19.49 -12.41
N PRO A 326 2.59 -19.63 -12.93
CA PRO A 326 1.56 -20.46 -12.32
C PRO A 326 1.95 -21.93 -12.27
N GLU A 327 2.73 -22.45 -13.21
CA GLU A 327 3.22 -23.82 -13.16
C GLU A 327 4.12 -24.07 -11.94
N LYS A 328 4.95 -23.11 -11.55
CA LYS A 328 5.73 -23.15 -10.30
C LYS A 328 4.85 -22.99 -9.06
N TYR A 329 3.82 -22.14 -9.12
CA TYR A 329 2.90 -21.93 -8.01
C TYR A 329 2.00 -23.16 -7.74
N TYR A 330 1.46 -23.78 -8.80
CA TYR A 330 0.53 -24.90 -8.68
C TYR A 330 1.24 -26.23 -8.44
N PHE A 331 2.37 -26.47 -9.12
CA PHE A 331 3.10 -27.75 -9.04
C PHE A 331 4.37 -27.72 -8.17
N GLY A 332 4.73 -26.57 -7.60
CA GLY A 332 5.86 -26.45 -6.69
C GLY A 332 5.64 -27.11 -5.32
N LYS A 333 6.75 -27.25 -4.58
CA LYS A 333 6.78 -27.76 -3.21
C LYS A 333 5.84 -26.97 -2.29
N ARG A 334 4.90 -27.67 -1.66
CA ARG A 334 3.95 -27.08 -0.70
C ARG A 334 4.54 -27.06 0.70
N ARG A 335 4.10 -26.11 1.54
CA ARG A 335 4.40 -26.13 2.99
C ARG A 335 3.78 -27.39 3.62
N LEU A 336 4.54 -28.02 4.51
CA LEU A 336 4.03 -29.09 5.39
C LEU A 336 2.89 -28.54 6.25
N GLY A 337 1.69 -29.12 6.12
CA GLY A 337 0.47 -28.68 6.80
C GLY A 337 0.14 -29.46 8.08
N VAL A 338 0.99 -30.43 8.47
CA VAL A 338 0.90 -31.14 9.76
C VAL A 338 1.95 -30.63 10.74
N GLU A 339 1.63 -30.64 12.03
CA GLU A 339 2.54 -30.29 13.12
C GLU A 339 2.92 -31.52 13.93
N LEU A 340 4.22 -31.69 14.21
CA LEU A 340 4.70 -32.66 15.20
C LEU A 340 4.73 -31.99 16.58
N ARG A 341 4.03 -32.59 17.56
CA ARG A 341 4.00 -32.13 18.95
C ARG A 341 4.38 -33.28 19.87
N ASP A 342 5.46 -33.10 20.64
CA ASP A 342 5.92 -34.10 21.61
C ASP A 342 6.54 -33.45 22.86
N LEU A 343 6.84 -34.28 23.86
CA LEU A 343 7.37 -33.87 25.15
C LEU A 343 8.86 -34.23 25.34
N TYR A 344 9.56 -34.78 24.33
CA TYR A 344 10.95 -35.23 24.50
C TYR A 344 11.90 -34.09 24.85
N GLY A 345 11.65 -32.88 24.34
CA GLY A 345 12.38 -31.67 24.75
C GLY A 345 12.27 -31.32 26.24
N ARG A 346 11.30 -31.90 26.98
CA ARG A 346 11.17 -31.77 28.44
C ARG A 346 11.85 -32.90 29.23
N LEU A 347 12.25 -33.99 28.57
CA LEU A 347 12.88 -35.16 29.20
C LEU A 347 14.42 -35.06 29.24
N ILE A 348 15.00 -34.05 28.60
CA ILE A 348 16.45 -33.93 28.40
C ILE A 348 17.18 -33.39 29.65
N ASP A 349 16.52 -32.58 30.50
CA ASP A 349 16.99 -32.26 31.86
C ASP A 349 15.81 -31.85 32.77
N THR A 350 15.67 -32.50 33.93
CA THR A 350 14.61 -32.22 34.92
C THR A 350 14.91 -31.04 35.85
N ARG A 351 16.10 -30.41 35.73
CA ARG A 351 16.55 -29.32 36.62
C ARG A 351 16.25 -27.91 36.12
N ALA A 352 15.74 -27.76 34.90
CA ALA A 352 15.55 -26.47 34.24
C ALA A 352 14.06 -26.08 34.14
N ASN A 353 13.59 -25.20 35.04
CA ASN A 353 12.22 -24.69 35.08
C ASN A 353 11.92 -23.66 33.97
N GLY A 354 12.03 -24.04 32.69
CA GLY A 354 11.79 -23.14 31.56
C GLY A 354 11.18 -23.85 30.35
N VAL A 355 10.00 -23.40 29.90
CA VAL A 355 9.34 -23.92 28.71
C VAL A 355 10.08 -23.48 27.46
N GLY A 356 10.49 -24.42 26.61
CA GLY A 356 11.01 -24.11 25.27
C GLY A 356 9.89 -23.54 24.39
N VAL A 357 10.07 -22.30 23.92
CA VAL A 357 9.11 -21.62 23.05
C VAL A 357 9.01 -22.33 21.70
N LEU A 358 7.78 -22.56 21.21
CA LEU A 358 7.55 -23.07 19.85
C LEU A 358 8.14 -22.08 18.83
N ARG A 359 9.09 -22.53 18.03
CA ARG A 359 9.53 -21.81 16.83
C ARG A 359 8.60 -22.13 15.67
N SER A 360 7.46 -21.46 15.64
CA SER A 360 6.68 -21.31 14.42
C SER A 360 7.46 -20.44 13.45
N GLY A 361 8.05 -21.06 12.42
CA GLY A 361 8.71 -20.34 11.34
C GLY A 361 7.68 -19.59 10.50
N GLY A 362 7.43 -18.33 10.86
CA GLY A 362 7.03 -17.34 9.87
C GLY A 362 8.30 -16.82 9.21
N ASP A 363 8.42 -16.94 7.89
CA ASP A 363 9.27 -16.02 7.16
C ASP A 363 8.83 -14.61 7.55
N GLY A 364 9.79 -13.78 7.95
CA GLY A 364 9.47 -12.42 8.36
C GLY A 364 8.73 -11.76 7.22
N PHE A 365 7.48 -11.34 7.46
CA PHE A 365 6.80 -10.40 6.59
C PHE A 365 7.64 -9.12 6.59
N ALA A 366 8.59 -9.05 5.65
CA ALA A 366 9.07 -7.79 5.14
C ALA A 366 7.83 -7.09 4.62
N LYS A 367 7.29 -6.17 5.43
CA LYS A 367 6.18 -5.31 5.03
C LYS A 367 6.63 -4.55 3.79
N ARG A 368 6.35 -5.11 2.60
CA ARG A 368 6.40 -4.41 1.32
C ARG A 368 5.20 -3.46 1.31
N SER A 369 5.26 -2.47 2.20
CA SER A 369 4.32 -1.37 2.26
C SER A 369 4.51 -0.56 1.00
N VAL A 370 3.69 -0.83 -0.01
CA VAL A 370 3.44 0.07 -1.14
C VAL A 370 2.59 1.24 -0.61
N ALA A 371 3.14 1.96 0.36
CA ALA A 371 2.51 3.11 0.97
C ALA A 371 2.61 4.27 -0.02
N GLY A 372 1.48 4.60 -0.66
CA GLY A 372 1.28 5.80 -1.46
C GLY A 372 2.46 6.18 -2.35
N LEU A 373 2.65 5.46 -3.46
CA LEU A 373 3.37 6.08 -4.58
C LEU A 373 2.64 7.39 -4.91
N PRO A 374 3.33 8.55 -4.97
CA PRO A 374 2.66 9.79 -5.29
C PRO A 374 2.00 9.67 -6.68
N ASP A 375 0.91 10.40 -6.85
CA ASP A 375 0.05 10.37 -8.03
C ASP A 375 0.77 11.00 -9.23
N LYS A 376 1.71 10.24 -9.81
CA LYS A 376 2.65 10.73 -10.82
C LYS A 376 1.91 11.15 -12.07
N SER A 377 2.12 12.41 -12.46
CA SER A 377 1.69 12.95 -13.77
C SER A 377 2.31 12.24 -14.99
N SER A 378 3.29 11.35 -14.80
CA SER A 378 3.83 10.50 -15.86
C SER A 378 2.90 9.32 -16.17
N ARG A 379 2.41 9.24 -17.41
CA ARG A 379 1.59 8.12 -17.91
C ARG A 379 2.31 6.77 -17.75
N ILE A 380 1.92 5.99 -16.74
CA ILE A 380 2.41 4.62 -16.53
C ILE A 380 1.92 3.72 -17.67
N VAL A 381 2.82 2.93 -18.25
CA VAL A 381 2.46 1.95 -19.28
C VAL A 381 2.29 0.58 -18.66
N ALA A 382 1.04 0.15 -18.56
CA ALA A 382 0.63 -1.21 -18.27
C ALA A 382 -0.49 -1.59 -19.24
N LEU A 383 -0.20 -2.51 -20.16
CA LEU A 383 -1.11 -2.99 -21.20
C LEU A 383 -1.44 -4.46 -20.95
N PHE A 384 -2.69 -4.87 -21.14
CA PHE A 384 -3.16 -6.23 -20.88
C PHE A 384 -4.11 -6.70 -22.00
N SER A 385 -3.93 -7.93 -22.48
CA SER A 385 -4.70 -8.47 -23.60
C SER A 385 -6.10 -8.97 -23.25
N GLY A 386 -6.39 -9.19 -21.95
CA GLY A 386 -7.45 -10.11 -21.56
C GLY A 386 -7.10 -11.56 -21.90
N ILE A 387 -8.10 -12.44 -21.91
CA ILE A 387 -7.96 -13.85 -22.27
C ILE A 387 -8.05 -14.01 -23.79
N VAL A 388 -7.00 -14.57 -24.39
CA VAL A 388 -6.92 -14.86 -25.83
C VAL A 388 -6.93 -16.38 -26.03
N ARG A 389 -7.86 -16.87 -26.86
CA ARG A 389 -7.91 -18.27 -27.28
C ARG A 389 -6.86 -18.52 -28.37
N LEU A 390 -6.15 -19.64 -28.29
CA LEU A 390 -5.16 -20.04 -29.29
C LEU A 390 -5.82 -20.71 -30.50
N ASP A 391 -5.12 -20.71 -31.63
CA ASP A 391 -5.47 -21.47 -32.83
C ASP A 391 -5.17 -22.97 -32.70
N SER A 392 -5.48 -23.74 -33.75
CA SER A 392 -5.25 -25.18 -33.86
C SER A 392 -3.77 -25.60 -33.74
N GLU A 393 -2.86 -24.67 -34.00
CA GLU A 393 -1.42 -24.82 -34.00
C GLU A 393 -0.79 -24.38 -32.66
N GLY A 394 -1.62 -23.97 -31.68
CA GLY A 394 -1.21 -23.50 -30.36
C GLY A 394 -0.60 -22.09 -30.37
N ALA A 395 -0.95 -21.26 -31.35
CA ALA A 395 -0.43 -19.91 -31.53
C ALA A 395 -1.51 -18.82 -31.40
N ALA A 396 -1.05 -17.58 -31.20
CA ALA A 396 -1.86 -16.37 -31.28
C ALA A 396 -0.98 -15.16 -31.63
N LYS A 397 -1.60 -14.13 -32.20
CA LYS A 397 -1.00 -12.80 -32.42
C LYS A 397 -1.77 -11.78 -31.60
N ILE A 398 -1.08 -11.10 -30.69
CA ILE A 398 -1.67 -10.16 -29.74
C ILE A 398 -1.15 -8.76 -30.07
N ARG A 399 -2.07 -7.84 -30.35
CA ARG A 399 -1.75 -6.44 -30.66
C ARG A 399 -1.88 -5.57 -29.41
N PHE A 400 -0.89 -4.72 -29.18
CA PHE A 400 -0.95 -3.60 -28.25
C PHE A 400 -0.75 -2.29 -28.98
N ASP A 401 -1.61 -1.29 -28.71
CA ASP A 401 -1.36 0.08 -29.15
C ASP A 401 -0.48 0.77 -28.09
N VAL A 402 0.79 0.94 -28.42
CA VAL A 402 1.82 1.47 -27.52
C VAL A 402 1.65 3.00 -27.42
N PRO A 403 1.48 3.57 -26.22
CA PRO A 403 1.31 5.02 -26.04
C PRO A 403 2.61 5.80 -26.33
N ASP A 404 2.61 7.12 -26.07
CA ASP A 404 3.87 7.87 -26.08
C ASP A 404 4.72 7.49 -24.85
N PHE A 405 5.71 6.62 -25.06
CA PHE A 405 6.54 6.03 -24.03
C PHE A 405 7.95 5.74 -24.57
N GLN A 406 8.97 5.86 -23.73
CA GLN A 406 10.36 5.54 -24.06
C GLN A 406 10.91 4.67 -22.93
N GLY A 407 11.36 3.46 -23.23
CA GLY A 407 11.84 2.54 -22.21
C GLY A 407 11.75 1.08 -22.63
N GLN A 408 11.77 0.19 -21.65
CA GLN A 408 11.65 -1.25 -21.86
C GLN A 408 10.33 -1.73 -21.27
N LEU A 409 9.49 -2.36 -22.09
CA LEU A 409 8.34 -3.12 -21.60
C LEU A 409 8.79 -4.55 -21.32
N ARG A 410 8.47 -5.06 -20.14
CA ARG A 410 8.52 -6.50 -19.85
C ARG A 410 7.22 -7.12 -20.35
N LEU A 411 7.37 -8.07 -21.27
CA LEU A 411 6.29 -8.94 -21.72
C LEU A 411 6.16 -10.10 -20.73
N MET A 412 4.95 -10.40 -20.31
CA MET A 412 4.65 -11.48 -19.37
C MET A 412 3.45 -12.25 -19.89
N ALA A 413 3.64 -13.52 -20.24
CA ALA A 413 2.60 -14.38 -20.76
C ALA A 413 2.31 -15.54 -19.80
N VAL A 414 1.03 -15.78 -19.56
CA VAL A 414 0.51 -16.92 -18.79
C VAL A 414 -0.43 -17.71 -19.67
N ALA A 415 -0.14 -19.00 -19.82
CA ALA A 415 -0.93 -19.91 -20.64
C ALA A 415 -1.50 -21.07 -19.83
N TYR A 416 -2.68 -21.52 -20.23
CA TYR A 416 -3.38 -22.63 -19.59
C TYR A 416 -4.25 -23.42 -20.57
N SER A 417 -4.37 -24.73 -20.31
CA SER A 417 -5.43 -25.60 -20.82
C SER A 417 -6.26 -26.12 -19.65
N ALA A 418 -7.21 -27.03 -19.90
CA ALA A 418 -7.92 -27.75 -18.84
C ALA A 418 -7.01 -28.64 -17.95
N LYS A 419 -5.76 -28.91 -18.36
CA LYS A 419 -4.85 -29.86 -17.69
C LYS A 419 -3.43 -29.33 -17.47
N LYS A 420 -3.00 -28.29 -18.19
CA LYS A 420 -1.61 -27.85 -18.23
C LYS A 420 -1.47 -26.34 -18.04
N LEU A 421 -0.33 -25.93 -17.50
CA LEU A 421 0.02 -24.53 -17.21
C LEU A 421 1.42 -24.20 -17.74
N GLY A 422 1.63 -22.97 -18.19
CA GLY A 422 2.97 -22.48 -18.51
C GLY A 422 3.05 -20.97 -18.50
N SER A 423 4.28 -20.46 -18.51
CA SER A 423 4.56 -19.04 -18.56
C SER A 423 5.82 -18.75 -19.38
N ALA A 424 5.92 -17.52 -19.85
CA ALA A 424 7.14 -16.96 -20.42
C ALA A 424 7.22 -15.47 -20.10
N SER A 425 8.43 -14.94 -20.06
CA SER A 425 8.67 -13.51 -20.05
C SER A 425 9.66 -13.10 -21.14
N GLY A 426 9.54 -11.86 -21.59
CA GLY A 426 10.36 -11.28 -22.63
C GLY A 426 10.55 -9.78 -22.42
N ALA A 427 11.36 -9.17 -23.28
CA ALA A 427 11.59 -7.73 -23.29
C ALA A 427 11.25 -7.17 -24.67
N MET A 428 10.69 -5.96 -24.69
CA MET A 428 10.45 -5.20 -25.91
C MET A 428 10.84 -3.75 -25.64
N ILE A 429 11.77 -3.20 -26.41
CA ILE A 429 12.21 -1.81 -26.24
C ILE A 429 11.25 -0.91 -27.03
N VAL A 430 10.65 0.07 -26.36
CA VAL A 430 9.88 1.13 -27.01
C VAL A 430 10.80 2.34 -27.14
N ARG A 431 11.09 2.74 -28.38
CA ARG A 431 12.05 3.82 -28.64
C ARG A 431 11.73 4.58 -29.93
N ASP A 432 11.73 5.90 -29.87
CA ASP A 432 11.87 6.76 -31.05
C ASP A 432 13.33 6.74 -31.56
N PRO A 433 13.57 6.87 -32.88
CA PRO A 433 14.91 6.73 -33.46
C PRO A 433 15.89 7.77 -32.89
N VAL A 434 15.36 8.95 -32.55
CA VAL A 434 16.06 10.05 -31.87
C VAL A 434 15.49 10.22 -30.47
N VAL A 435 16.34 10.06 -29.45
CA VAL A 435 16.08 10.47 -28.07
C VAL A 435 16.74 11.83 -27.90
N THR A 436 15.96 12.90 -27.81
CA THR A 436 16.50 14.26 -27.91
C THR A 436 17.18 14.75 -26.66
N MET A 437 18.33 15.41 -26.90
CA MET A 437 18.91 16.35 -25.95
C MET A 437 18.93 17.78 -26.53
N VAL A 438 19.78 18.23 -27.50
CA VAL A 438 19.48 19.47 -28.33
C VAL A 438 20.33 20.80 -28.29
N SER A 439 21.44 21.02 -27.53
CA SER A 439 22.29 22.27 -27.48
C SER A 439 23.77 22.09 -27.90
N LEU A 440 24.35 23.11 -28.52
CA LEU A 440 25.17 23.01 -29.74
C LEU A 440 26.67 23.35 -29.57
N PRO A 441 27.55 22.90 -30.49
CA PRO A 441 28.85 23.52 -30.72
C PRO A 441 28.69 24.96 -31.24
N ARG A 442 29.62 25.87 -30.89
CA ARG A 442 29.51 27.30 -31.25
C ARG A 442 29.89 27.64 -32.70
N PHE A 443 30.59 26.76 -33.40
CA PHE A 443 30.88 26.82 -34.83
C PHE A 443 31.27 25.42 -35.34
N LEU A 444 31.23 25.24 -36.65
CA LEU A 444 31.76 24.08 -37.39
C LEU A 444 32.35 24.60 -38.71
N ALA A 445 33.51 24.11 -39.12
CA ALA A 445 34.14 24.39 -40.41
C ALA A 445 33.69 23.39 -41.49
N PRO A 446 33.92 23.68 -42.79
CA PRO A 446 33.64 22.73 -43.87
C PRO A 446 34.47 21.45 -43.72
N GLY A 447 33.82 20.37 -43.29
CA GLY A 447 34.44 19.06 -42.99
C GLY A 447 34.23 18.56 -41.56
N ASP A 448 33.73 19.39 -40.65
CA ASP A 448 33.56 19.03 -39.23
C ASP A 448 32.25 18.26 -38.93
N THR A 449 32.24 17.53 -37.81
CA THR A 449 31.04 16.86 -37.25
C THR A 449 30.95 17.08 -35.73
N GLY A 450 29.75 17.36 -35.20
CA GLY A 450 29.54 17.60 -33.75
C GLY A 450 28.15 17.16 -33.22
N GLN A 451 28.01 17.05 -31.89
CA GLN A 451 26.80 16.58 -31.19
C GLN A 451 26.18 17.64 -30.25
N ILE A 452 24.93 17.40 -29.80
CA ILE A 452 24.00 18.46 -29.41
C ILE A 452 23.11 18.03 -28.18
N GLY A 453 23.14 18.71 -27.01
CA GLY A 453 22.38 18.43 -25.74
C GLY A 453 21.79 19.64 -24.93
N VAL A 454 20.44 19.83 -24.83
CA VAL A 454 19.72 21.10 -24.45
C VAL A 454 19.10 21.17 -23.06
N VAL A 455 18.61 22.38 -22.78
CA VAL A 455 17.75 22.75 -21.66
C VAL A 455 16.68 23.74 -22.15
N ILE A 456 15.40 23.48 -21.89
CA ILE A 456 14.31 24.46 -22.04
C ILE A 456 14.07 25.06 -20.65
N ASN A 457 14.54 26.28 -20.45
CA ASN A 457 14.23 27.04 -19.24
C ASN A 457 12.79 27.56 -19.35
N ASN A 458 11.88 26.98 -18.58
CA ASN A 458 10.51 27.45 -18.52
C ASN A 458 10.44 28.80 -17.79
N LEU A 459 10.40 29.90 -18.55
CA LEU A 459 10.23 31.27 -18.06
C LEU A 459 8.75 31.70 -17.97
N LEU A 460 7.80 30.77 -18.09
CA LEU A 460 6.37 31.09 -18.00
C LEU A 460 6.00 31.47 -16.55
N SER A 461 5.67 32.75 -16.35
CA SER A 461 4.86 33.17 -15.22
C SER A 461 3.45 32.61 -15.38
N ALA A 462 3.06 31.64 -14.55
CA ALA A 462 1.73 31.05 -14.61
C ALA A 462 0.66 32.05 -14.14
N THR A 463 -0.09 32.62 -15.09
CA THR A 463 -1.13 33.64 -14.84
C THR A 463 -2.53 33.06 -14.61
N THR A 464 -2.74 31.79 -14.96
CA THR A 464 -4.02 31.07 -14.86
C THR A 464 -3.83 29.70 -14.21
N ILE A 465 -4.85 29.24 -13.48
CA ILE A 465 -4.87 27.92 -12.84
C ILE A 465 -5.26 26.85 -13.87
N GLY A 466 -4.69 25.65 -13.74
CA GLY A 466 -5.02 24.50 -14.59
C GLY A 466 -3.79 23.84 -15.21
N ASN A 467 -4.03 22.93 -16.13
CA ASN A 467 -2.96 22.22 -16.84
C ASN A 467 -2.43 23.06 -18.01
N VAL A 468 -1.18 23.50 -17.92
CA VAL A 468 -0.47 24.18 -19.02
C VAL A 468 0.18 23.13 -19.90
N ALA A 469 -0.25 23.05 -21.15
CA ALA A 469 0.40 22.23 -22.17
C ALA A 469 1.56 23.01 -22.81
N LEU A 470 2.76 22.47 -22.67
CA LEU A 470 4.01 22.93 -23.29
C LEU A 470 4.30 22.01 -24.47
N ARG A 471 4.12 22.52 -25.69
CA ARG A 471 4.48 21.80 -26.91
C ARG A 471 5.85 22.26 -27.42
N LEU A 472 6.78 21.33 -27.55
CA LEU A 472 8.05 21.50 -28.23
C LEU A 472 7.97 20.86 -29.62
N ASP A 473 7.89 21.69 -30.65
CA ASP A 473 8.14 21.27 -32.04
C ASP A 473 9.58 21.66 -32.43
N LEU A 474 10.32 20.72 -33.01
CA LEU A 474 11.70 20.89 -33.47
C LEU A 474 11.84 20.28 -34.87
N ASP A 475 12.00 21.15 -35.88
CA ASP A 475 12.31 20.79 -37.26
C ASP A 475 13.84 20.72 -37.48
N GLY A 476 14.30 19.77 -38.30
CA GLY A 476 15.70 19.57 -38.66
C GLY A 476 15.89 19.03 -40.08
N PRO A 477 17.15 18.95 -40.57
CA PRO A 477 17.44 18.49 -41.92
C PRO A 477 17.01 17.03 -42.15
N GLY A 478 16.52 16.73 -43.37
CA GLY A 478 16.07 15.39 -43.75
C GLY A 478 14.69 15.02 -43.19
N ASP A 479 13.74 15.96 -43.23
CA ASP A 479 12.35 15.82 -42.75
C ASP A 479 12.22 15.42 -41.27
N LEU A 480 13.26 15.66 -40.46
CA LEU A 480 13.22 15.39 -39.03
C LEU A 480 12.26 16.36 -38.34
N ARG A 481 11.13 15.83 -37.85
CA ARG A 481 10.19 16.54 -36.97
C ARG A 481 10.08 15.84 -35.63
N ILE A 482 10.28 16.58 -34.55
CA ILE A 482 10.10 16.10 -33.19
C ILE A 482 9.06 16.98 -32.51
N ALA A 483 7.91 16.41 -32.19
CA ALA A 483 6.87 17.03 -31.38
C ALA A 483 6.83 16.35 -30.00
N ARG A 484 6.85 17.13 -28.92
CA ARG A 484 6.67 16.66 -27.54
C ARG A 484 5.72 17.57 -26.78
N ASP A 485 4.67 16.98 -26.23
CA ASP A 485 3.73 17.66 -25.34
C ASP A 485 4.06 17.33 -23.88
N PHE A 486 4.29 18.35 -23.07
CA PHE A 486 4.46 18.24 -21.62
C PHE A 486 3.31 18.96 -20.92
N THR A 487 2.78 18.39 -19.84
CA THR A 487 1.69 19.03 -19.08
C THR A 487 2.19 19.39 -17.69
N VAL A 488 2.08 20.67 -17.32
CA VAL A 488 2.42 21.18 -15.99
C VAL A 488 1.14 21.62 -15.28
N GLY A 489 0.84 21.01 -14.14
CA GLY A 489 -0.30 21.41 -13.31
C GLY A 489 0.00 22.71 -12.54
N VAL A 490 -0.69 23.79 -12.88
CA VAL A 490 -0.66 25.05 -12.13
C VAL A 490 -1.78 25.01 -11.08
N ARG A 491 -1.40 25.13 -9.80
CA ARG A 491 -2.32 25.21 -8.67
C ARG A 491 -2.15 26.53 -7.91
N PRO A 492 -3.16 26.99 -7.15
CA PRO A 492 -3.02 28.21 -6.35
C PRO A 492 -2.05 27.99 -5.17
N ALA A 493 -1.53 29.10 -4.64
CA ALA A 493 -0.71 29.12 -3.42
C ALA A 493 -1.53 29.29 -2.12
N GLN A 494 -2.85 29.43 -2.23
CA GLN A 494 -3.77 29.61 -1.11
C GLN A 494 -5.15 29.02 -1.43
N ALA A 495 -5.91 28.70 -0.39
CA ALA A 495 -7.20 28.01 -0.51
C ALA A 495 -8.30 28.89 -1.11
N TYR A 496 -9.30 28.25 -1.72
CA TYR A 496 -10.55 28.89 -2.09
C TYR A 496 -11.20 29.51 -0.85
N GLN A 497 -11.71 30.73 -0.99
CA GLN A 497 -12.61 31.34 -0.02
C GLN A 497 -14.06 31.13 -0.47
N LEU A 498 -14.98 31.15 0.49
CA LEU A 498 -16.43 31.10 0.27
C LEU A 498 -17.06 32.26 1.06
N ARG A 499 -17.83 33.10 0.37
CA ARG A 499 -18.67 34.14 0.99
C ARG A 499 -20.13 33.81 0.71
N ARG A 500 -20.92 33.58 1.76
CA ARG A 500 -22.34 33.22 1.68
C ARG A 500 -23.22 34.37 2.14
N PHE A 501 -24.28 34.64 1.38
CA PHE A 501 -25.27 35.68 1.63
C PHE A 501 -26.67 35.07 1.60
N VAL A 502 -27.15 34.66 2.78
CA VAL A 502 -28.52 34.13 2.98
C VAL A 502 -29.49 35.28 3.22
N GLY A 503 -30.71 35.19 2.69
CA GLY A 503 -31.78 36.16 2.93
C GLY A 503 -33.12 35.73 2.34
N ARG A 504 -34.08 36.65 2.35
CA ARG A 504 -35.35 36.54 1.62
C ARG A 504 -35.31 37.38 0.35
N LEU A 505 -36.00 36.89 -0.68
CA LEU A 505 -36.30 37.61 -1.91
C LEU A 505 -37.79 37.95 -1.88
N GLU A 506 -38.11 39.17 -1.47
CA GLU A 506 -39.50 39.62 -1.30
C GLU A 506 -40.25 39.72 -2.64
N PRO A 507 -41.59 39.67 -2.65
CA PRO A 507 -42.39 39.90 -3.85
C PRO A 507 -41.97 41.18 -4.60
N GLY A 508 -41.68 41.04 -5.90
CA GLY A 508 -41.22 42.13 -6.76
C GLY A 508 -39.72 42.43 -6.70
N GLN A 509 -38.96 41.87 -5.76
CA GLN A 509 -37.50 42.00 -5.73
C GLN A 509 -36.82 41.09 -6.77
N SER A 510 -35.56 41.39 -7.08
CA SER A 510 -34.72 40.54 -7.92
C SER A 510 -33.29 40.43 -7.36
N VAL A 511 -32.64 39.31 -7.68
CA VAL A 511 -31.21 39.08 -7.45
C VAL A 511 -30.53 38.92 -8.80
N THR A 512 -29.44 39.65 -9.03
CA THR A 512 -28.61 39.54 -10.23
C THR A 512 -27.26 38.93 -9.87
N LEU A 513 -26.79 38.01 -10.71
CA LEU A 513 -25.43 37.52 -10.76
C LEU A 513 -24.75 38.15 -11.98
N ASP A 514 -23.93 39.16 -11.75
CA ASP A 514 -23.04 39.78 -12.73
C ASP A 514 -21.57 39.43 -12.40
N ASP A 515 -20.60 40.12 -13.00
CA ASP A 515 -19.16 39.93 -12.71
C ASP A 515 -18.66 40.77 -11.51
N GLY A 516 -19.56 41.33 -10.71
CA GLY A 516 -19.24 42.08 -9.49
C GLY A 516 -18.42 41.26 -8.49
N GLY A 517 -17.33 41.83 -8.02
CA GLY A 517 -16.40 41.16 -7.09
C GLY A 517 -15.47 40.12 -7.74
N ALA A 518 -15.59 39.83 -9.05
CA ALA A 518 -14.68 38.92 -9.75
C ALA A 518 -13.21 39.37 -9.61
N ASP A 519 -12.97 40.68 -9.60
CA ASP A 519 -11.64 41.27 -9.48
C ASP A 519 -10.93 41.06 -8.14
N GLU A 520 -11.63 40.57 -7.11
CA GLU A 520 -11.00 40.17 -5.85
C GLU A 520 -10.30 38.80 -5.95
N PHE A 521 -10.59 38.02 -6.99
CA PHE A 521 -10.17 36.62 -7.15
C PHE A 521 -9.30 36.39 -8.38
N LEU A 522 -8.46 35.35 -8.35
CA LEU A 522 -7.62 34.96 -9.49
C LEU A 522 -8.49 34.63 -10.72
N PRO A 523 -8.11 35.07 -11.94
CA PRO A 523 -8.88 34.80 -13.16
C PRO A 523 -9.21 33.31 -13.35
N GLY A 524 -10.46 33.03 -13.72
CA GLY A 524 -10.95 31.67 -13.92
C GLY A 524 -11.24 30.87 -12.63
N THR A 525 -11.01 31.45 -11.44
CA THR A 525 -11.28 30.76 -10.16
C THR A 525 -12.62 31.13 -9.52
N ALA A 526 -13.16 32.30 -9.86
CA ALA A 526 -14.36 32.82 -9.24
C ALA A 526 -15.63 32.27 -9.88
N GLU A 527 -16.56 31.80 -9.07
CA GLU A 527 -17.92 31.44 -9.47
C GLU A 527 -18.94 31.91 -8.43
N ALA A 528 -20.07 32.44 -8.91
CA ALA A 528 -21.26 32.69 -8.11
C ALA A 528 -22.22 31.52 -8.25
N LEU A 529 -22.71 31.06 -7.11
CA LEU A 529 -23.71 30.02 -6.95
C LEU A 529 -24.94 30.68 -6.35
N LEU A 530 -26.11 30.41 -6.90
CA LEU A 530 -27.39 30.93 -6.41
C LEU A 530 -28.34 29.77 -6.17
N SER A 531 -29.04 29.85 -5.05
CA SER A 531 -30.24 29.08 -4.77
C SER A 531 -31.40 30.03 -4.49
N VAL A 532 -32.55 29.74 -5.07
CA VAL A 532 -33.84 30.37 -4.74
C VAL A 532 -34.86 29.27 -4.49
N SER A 533 -35.57 29.33 -3.36
CA SER A 533 -36.41 28.21 -2.89
C SER A 533 -37.68 28.69 -2.18
N PRO A 534 -38.82 27.98 -2.27
CA PRO A 534 -40.02 28.29 -1.48
C PRO A 534 -39.88 27.95 0.02
N ARG A 535 -38.83 27.22 0.40
CA ARG A 535 -38.52 26.76 1.78
C ARG A 535 -37.04 27.03 2.11
N PRO A 536 -36.58 26.94 3.37
CA PRO A 536 -35.17 27.17 3.68
C PRO A 536 -34.26 26.26 2.84
N ASP A 537 -33.25 26.85 2.20
CA ASP A 537 -32.26 26.11 1.40
C ASP A 537 -30.85 26.48 1.85
N TRP A 538 -30.10 25.47 2.29
CA TRP A 538 -28.83 25.61 3.00
C TRP A 538 -27.64 25.62 2.03
N ASP A 539 -27.72 26.42 0.96
CA ASP A 539 -26.65 26.55 -0.03
C ASP A 539 -26.28 25.21 -0.70
N MET A 540 -27.29 24.46 -1.17
CA MET A 540 -27.08 23.16 -1.81
C MET A 540 -25.93 23.17 -2.84
N PRO A 541 -25.81 24.19 -3.73
CA PRO A 541 -24.71 24.21 -4.68
C PRO A 541 -23.34 24.47 -4.03
N GLY A 542 -23.26 25.39 -3.06
CA GLY A 542 -22.01 25.70 -2.37
C GLY A 542 -21.50 24.54 -1.51
N LEU A 543 -22.40 23.81 -0.85
CA LEU A 543 -22.08 22.60 -0.08
C LEU A 543 -21.52 21.50 -0.98
N LEU A 544 -22.16 21.21 -2.12
CA LEU A 544 -21.67 20.17 -3.02
C LEU A 544 -20.29 20.52 -3.61
N ARG A 545 -20.08 21.79 -3.93
CA ARG A 545 -18.78 22.29 -4.41
C ARG A 545 -17.69 22.27 -3.33
N ALA A 546 -18.05 22.40 -2.06
CA ALA A 546 -17.13 22.25 -0.93
C ALA A 546 -16.68 20.79 -0.77
N LEU A 547 -17.62 19.83 -0.78
CA LEU A 547 -17.32 18.39 -0.74
C LEU A 547 -16.47 17.92 -1.93
N ASP A 548 -16.75 18.41 -3.13
CA ASP A 548 -15.98 18.03 -4.33
C ASP A 548 -14.51 18.50 -4.27
N ARG A 549 -14.28 19.71 -3.73
CA ARG A 549 -12.93 20.26 -3.53
C ARG A 549 -12.19 19.65 -2.33
N TYR A 550 -12.88 18.88 -1.49
CA TYR A 550 -12.29 18.26 -0.31
C TYR A 550 -11.41 17.08 -0.72
N ALA A 551 -10.10 17.21 -0.50
CA ALA A 551 -9.06 16.40 -1.17
C ALA A 551 -8.51 15.23 -0.34
N TYR A 552 -9.08 14.98 0.84
CA TYR A 552 -8.64 13.96 1.80
C TYR A 552 -9.65 12.80 1.83
N GLY A 553 -9.16 11.59 2.15
CA GLY A 553 -9.88 10.34 1.91
C GLY A 553 -9.92 9.37 3.08
N CYS A 554 -10.12 9.84 4.32
CA CYS A 554 -10.51 8.91 5.39
C CYS A 554 -11.92 8.34 5.13
N LEU A 555 -12.30 7.28 5.85
CA LEU A 555 -13.59 6.61 5.73
C LEU A 555 -14.78 7.58 5.80
N GLU A 556 -14.75 8.50 6.76
CA GLU A 556 -15.76 9.53 6.96
C GLU A 556 -15.86 10.44 5.72
N GLN A 557 -14.74 11.02 5.31
CA GLN A 557 -14.66 12.04 4.27
C GLN A 557 -15.10 11.48 2.91
N THR A 558 -14.64 10.28 2.58
CA THR A 558 -14.99 9.56 1.35
C THR A 558 -16.48 9.24 1.31
N THR A 559 -17.03 8.76 2.43
CA THR A 559 -18.47 8.46 2.55
C THR A 559 -19.31 9.73 2.44
N SER A 560 -18.93 10.80 3.15
CA SER A 560 -19.61 12.10 3.14
C SER A 560 -19.62 12.79 1.78
N ARG A 561 -18.53 12.65 0.99
CA ARG A 561 -18.49 13.18 -0.38
C ARG A 561 -19.42 12.43 -1.34
N ALA A 562 -19.58 11.11 -1.17
CA ALA A 562 -20.31 10.26 -2.11
C ALA A 562 -21.79 10.04 -1.76
N LEU A 563 -22.15 9.99 -0.47
CA LEU A 563 -23.51 9.70 -0.01
C LEU A 563 -24.56 10.69 -0.58
N PRO A 564 -24.37 12.02 -0.58
CA PRO A 564 -25.36 12.95 -1.12
C PRO A 564 -25.51 12.84 -2.65
N LEU A 565 -24.42 12.52 -3.37
CA LEU A 565 -24.40 12.39 -4.83
C LEU A 565 -25.34 11.31 -5.37
N LEU A 566 -25.75 10.35 -4.53
CA LEU A 566 -26.79 9.36 -4.86
C LEU A 566 -28.16 10.01 -5.09
N TYR A 567 -28.42 11.19 -4.52
CA TYR A 567 -29.75 11.82 -4.49
C TYR A 567 -29.80 13.21 -5.15
N VAL A 568 -28.71 13.99 -5.15
CA VAL A 568 -28.74 15.41 -5.56
C VAL A 568 -28.50 15.66 -7.07
N GLU A 569 -29.06 14.82 -7.96
CA GLU A 569 -28.75 14.85 -9.40
C GLU A 569 -28.95 16.23 -10.05
N ALA A 570 -30.04 16.93 -9.72
CA ALA A 570 -30.33 18.26 -10.28
C ALA A 570 -29.27 19.31 -9.92
N VAL A 571 -28.69 19.22 -8.72
CA VAL A 571 -27.61 20.11 -8.25
C VAL A 571 -26.29 19.68 -8.89
N ALA A 572 -25.97 18.39 -8.86
CA ALA A 572 -24.77 17.83 -9.52
C ALA A 572 -24.74 18.12 -11.05
N GLY A 573 -25.90 18.29 -11.67
CA GLY A 573 -26.07 18.72 -13.05
C GLY A 573 -25.32 20.02 -13.40
N LEU A 574 -25.17 20.95 -12.46
CA LEU A 574 -24.53 22.27 -12.65
C LEU A 574 -23.02 22.19 -12.97
N TRP A 575 -22.38 21.06 -12.69
CA TRP A 575 -20.96 20.83 -12.96
C TRP A 575 -20.70 19.71 -13.96
N ARG A 576 -21.72 19.20 -14.67
CA ARG A 576 -21.52 18.20 -15.76
C ARG A 576 -20.61 18.68 -16.89
N THR A 577 -20.39 20.00 -16.99
CA THR A 577 -19.48 20.64 -17.92
C THR A 577 -18.08 20.91 -17.35
N ASP A 578 -17.84 20.69 -16.05
CA ASP A 578 -16.51 20.84 -15.45
C ASP A 578 -15.62 19.65 -15.84
N PRO A 579 -14.45 19.88 -16.46
CA PRO A 579 -13.51 18.80 -16.76
C PRO A 579 -13.10 18.03 -15.49
N GLY A 580 -13.44 16.74 -15.44
CA GLY A 580 -13.13 15.85 -14.31
C GLY A 580 -14.23 15.69 -13.26
N PHE A 581 -15.36 16.43 -13.33
CA PHE A 581 -16.49 16.20 -12.44
C PHE A 581 -17.51 15.21 -13.06
N ALA A 582 -17.32 13.93 -12.75
CA ALA A 582 -18.27 12.87 -13.08
C ALA A 582 -18.85 12.25 -11.80
N PRO A 583 -20.07 12.63 -11.36
CA PRO A 583 -20.68 12.13 -10.12
C PRO A 583 -20.66 10.61 -9.97
N GLY A 584 -20.90 9.88 -11.07
CA GLY A 584 -20.83 8.43 -11.09
C GLY A 584 -19.43 7.90 -10.75
N GLU A 585 -18.39 8.42 -11.39
CA GLU A 585 -17.00 8.02 -11.12
C GLU A 585 -16.52 8.45 -9.72
N VAL A 586 -17.07 9.51 -9.14
CA VAL A 586 -16.84 9.88 -7.74
C VAL A 586 -17.46 8.84 -6.81
N ILE A 587 -18.71 8.44 -7.05
CA ILE A 587 -19.40 7.39 -6.27
C ILE A 587 -18.67 6.05 -6.41
N ASP A 588 -18.27 5.64 -7.61
CA ASP A 588 -17.66 4.32 -7.84
C ASP A 588 -16.24 4.22 -7.24
N ARG A 589 -15.45 5.31 -7.31
CA ARG A 589 -14.18 5.40 -6.58
C ARG A 589 -14.38 5.39 -5.07
N ALA A 590 -15.42 6.07 -4.57
CA ALA A 590 -15.74 6.05 -3.14
C ALA A 590 -16.18 4.66 -2.65
N ILE A 591 -16.96 3.91 -3.44
CA ILE A 591 -17.29 2.50 -3.14
C ILE A 591 -16.01 1.65 -3.07
N GLY A 592 -15.12 1.76 -4.06
CA GLY A 592 -13.84 1.06 -4.07
C GLY A 592 -13.00 1.35 -2.83
N HIS A 593 -12.79 2.64 -2.54
CA HIS A 593 -12.00 3.09 -1.39
C HIS A 593 -12.62 2.69 -0.04
N VAL A 594 -13.95 2.78 0.12
CA VAL A 594 -14.63 2.32 1.35
C VAL A 594 -14.46 0.80 1.53
N VAL A 595 -14.44 0.01 0.45
CA VAL A 595 -14.18 -1.44 0.51
C VAL A 595 -12.69 -1.74 0.77
N GLU A 596 -11.76 -0.91 0.29
CA GLU A 596 -10.32 -1.02 0.63
C GLU A 596 -10.06 -0.76 2.12
N LEU A 597 -10.85 0.11 2.76
CA LEU A 597 -10.79 0.35 4.21
C LEU A 597 -11.45 -0.77 5.05
N GLN A 598 -12.06 -1.78 4.43
CA GLN A 598 -12.76 -2.83 5.15
C GLN A 598 -11.81 -3.88 5.75
N ARG A 599 -11.95 -4.08 7.05
CA ARG A 599 -11.23 -5.06 7.87
C ARG A 599 -11.77 -6.47 7.64
N SER A 600 -10.94 -7.48 7.92
CA SER A 600 -11.28 -8.90 7.71
C SER A 600 -12.43 -9.42 8.60
N ASP A 601 -12.77 -8.71 9.67
CA ASP A 601 -13.92 -8.97 10.55
C ASP A 601 -15.23 -8.34 10.06
N GLY A 602 -15.19 -7.53 8.99
CA GLY A 602 -16.33 -6.83 8.40
C GLY A 602 -16.47 -5.36 8.80
N SER A 603 -15.75 -4.90 9.83
CA SER A 603 -15.67 -3.48 10.23
C SER A 603 -14.77 -2.66 9.30
N PHE A 604 -14.63 -1.35 9.53
CA PHE A 604 -13.89 -0.44 8.65
C PHE A 604 -12.89 0.42 9.43
N GLY A 605 -11.62 0.40 9.01
CA GLY A 605 -10.60 1.30 9.55
C GLY A 605 -10.77 2.73 9.04
N VAL A 606 -10.21 3.72 9.76
CA VAL A 606 -10.43 5.13 9.45
C VAL A 606 -9.60 5.61 8.25
N TRP A 607 -8.35 5.18 8.13
CA TRP A 607 -7.41 5.54 7.06
C TRP A 607 -6.85 4.34 6.30
N ASN A 608 -6.85 3.14 6.90
CA ASN A 608 -6.47 1.87 6.27
C ASN A 608 -7.13 0.67 6.97
N GLU A 609 -7.06 -0.51 6.34
CA GLU A 609 -7.66 -1.77 6.79
C GLU A 609 -7.06 -2.37 8.07
N THR A 610 -6.02 -1.76 8.64
CA THR A 610 -5.40 -2.22 9.91
C THR A 610 -5.71 -1.32 11.10
N ASP A 611 -6.28 -0.13 10.89
CA ASP A 611 -6.66 0.81 11.94
C ASP A 611 -7.74 0.24 12.88
N ASP A 612 -7.79 0.75 14.12
CA ASP A 612 -8.91 0.53 15.02
C ASP A 612 -10.22 1.05 14.39
N THR A 613 -11.30 0.28 14.54
CA THR A 613 -12.61 0.63 13.99
C THR A 613 -13.35 1.65 14.85
N VAL A 614 -14.19 2.46 14.21
CA VAL A 614 -15.10 3.40 14.91
C VAL A 614 -16.54 2.99 14.63
N PRO A 615 -17.26 2.39 15.60
CA PRO A 615 -18.59 1.78 15.39
C PRO A 615 -19.65 2.69 14.77
N TRP A 616 -19.54 4.01 14.94
CA TRP A 616 -20.44 4.97 14.29
C TRP A 616 -20.15 5.08 12.78
N LEU A 617 -18.88 5.05 12.37
CA LEU A 617 -18.50 5.02 10.95
C LEU A 617 -18.75 3.66 10.32
N ASP A 618 -18.65 2.55 11.07
CA ASP A 618 -19.07 1.24 10.58
C ASP A 618 -20.53 1.27 10.09
N ALA A 619 -21.42 1.85 10.90
CA ALA A 619 -22.81 2.06 10.50
C ALA A 619 -22.92 3.04 9.31
N TYR A 620 -22.21 4.17 9.33
CA TYR A 620 -22.26 5.19 8.27
C TYR A 620 -21.81 4.67 6.90
N ALA A 621 -20.67 3.98 6.84
CA ALA A 621 -20.13 3.37 5.64
C ALA A 621 -21.05 2.25 5.12
N THR A 622 -21.61 1.43 6.01
CA THR A 622 -22.57 0.38 5.64
C THR A 622 -23.87 0.97 5.07
N ASP A 623 -24.40 2.04 5.66
CA ASP A 623 -25.58 2.77 5.14
C ASP A 623 -25.31 3.30 3.73
N PHE A 624 -24.14 3.90 3.49
CA PHE A 624 -23.71 4.35 2.17
C PHE A 624 -23.60 3.20 1.16
N LEU A 625 -22.89 2.12 1.47
CA LEU A 625 -22.74 0.97 0.57
C LEU A 625 -24.09 0.35 0.21
N MET A 626 -25.02 0.27 1.17
CA MET A 626 -26.38 -0.21 0.91
C MET A 626 -27.18 0.73 0.01
N ARG A 627 -27.17 2.04 0.28
CA ARG A 627 -27.84 3.04 -0.57
C ARG A 627 -27.25 3.10 -1.98
N ALA A 628 -25.93 2.99 -2.11
CA ALA A 628 -25.27 2.91 -3.40
C ALA A 628 -25.75 1.67 -4.19
N LYS A 629 -25.86 0.52 -3.53
CA LYS A 629 -26.41 -0.70 -4.14
C LYS A 629 -27.89 -0.56 -4.54
N GLU A 630 -28.71 0.08 -3.70
CA GLU A 630 -30.11 0.39 -4.02
C GLU A 630 -30.25 1.33 -5.22
N HIS A 631 -29.32 2.26 -5.40
CA HIS A 631 -29.19 3.14 -6.57
C HIS A 631 -28.46 2.46 -7.76
N GLY A 632 -28.35 1.12 -7.76
CA GLY A 632 -27.82 0.34 -8.88
C GLY A 632 -26.32 0.45 -9.10
N ARG A 633 -25.54 0.95 -8.14
CA ARG A 633 -24.07 0.98 -8.21
C ARG A 633 -23.49 -0.39 -7.91
N ASN A 634 -22.32 -0.70 -8.49
CA ASN A 634 -21.65 -1.98 -8.32
C ASN A 634 -20.96 -2.08 -6.94
N VAL A 635 -21.66 -2.62 -5.96
CA VAL A 635 -21.15 -2.82 -4.59
C VAL A 635 -20.95 -4.33 -4.34
N PRO A 636 -19.76 -4.79 -3.91
CA PRO A 636 -19.51 -6.20 -3.67
C PRO A 636 -20.42 -6.80 -2.58
N ASP A 637 -21.11 -7.90 -2.90
CA ASP A 637 -22.04 -8.57 -1.97
C ASP A 637 -21.39 -9.01 -0.66
N TYR A 638 -20.13 -9.43 -0.71
CA TYR A 638 -19.42 -9.86 0.49
C TYR A 638 -19.24 -8.69 1.48
N ALA A 639 -18.96 -7.48 0.99
CA ALA A 639 -18.61 -6.33 1.82
C ALA A 639 -19.80 -5.84 2.65
N VAL A 640 -20.99 -5.76 2.02
CA VAL A 640 -22.25 -5.45 2.74
C VAL A 640 -22.61 -6.58 3.72
N LYS A 641 -22.39 -7.84 3.33
CA LYS A 641 -22.73 -9.00 4.17
C LYS A 641 -21.85 -9.11 5.42
N SER A 642 -20.54 -8.89 5.30
CA SER A 642 -19.61 -8.89 6.44
C SER A 642 -19.89 -7.71 7.37
N ALA A 643 -20.11 -6.51 6.83
CA ALA A 643 -20.44 -5.32 7.61
C ALA A 643 -21.75 -5.46 8.39
N LEU A 644 -22.83 -5.94 7.76
CA LEU A 644 -24.08 -6.25 8.46
C LEU A 644 -23.92 -7.37 9.51
N GLY A 645 -23.04 -8.34 9.25
CA GLY A 645 -22.66 -9.37 10.23
C GLY A 645 -22.03 -8.76 11.47
N TRP A 646 -21.02 -7.90 11.28
CA TRP A 646 -20.33 -7.18 12.35
C TRP A 646 -21.28 -6.28 13.14
N LEU A 647 -22.10 -5.46 12.47
CA LEU A 647 -23.08 -4.57 13.13
C LEU A 647 -24.10 -5.35 13.98
N ARG A 648 -24.57 -6.51 13.50
CA ARG A 648 -25.49 -7.37 14.24
C ARG A 648 -24.87 -7.93 15.52
N ASP A 649 -23.58 -8.25 15.48
CA ASP A 649 -22.86 -8.78 16.63
C ASP A 649 -22.36 -7.65 17.56
N TYR A 650 -22.23 -6.41 17.05
CA TYR A 650 -22.02 -5.19 17.84
C TYR A 650 -23.24 -4.81 18.68
N VAL A 651 -24.46 -4.74 18.11
CA VAL A 651 -25.68 -4.36 18.86
C VAL A 651 -26.13 -5.37 19.93
N ARG A 652 -25.53 -6.57 19.94
CA ARG A 652 -25.78 -7.62 20.94
C ARG A 652 -24.93 -7.49 22.21
N GLN A 653 -23.93 -6.62 22.21
CA GLN A 653 -23.03 -6.42 23.34
C GLN A 653 -23.71 -5.52 24.37
N ASP A 654 -23.71 -5.92 25.64
CA ASP A 654 -24.25 -5.11 26.72
C ASP A 654 -23.35 -3.89 26.98
N ARG A 655 -23.71 -2.77 26.35
CA ARG A 655 -23.02 -1.49 26.40
C ARG A 655 -23.90 -0.46 27.08
N THR A 656 -23.34 0.23 28.07
CA THR A 656 -24.09 1.11 28.98
C THR A 656 -23.55 2.53 29.02
N GLU A 657 -22.38 2.81 28.42
CA GLU A 657 -21.84 4.16 28.38
C GLU A 657 -22.59 5.02 27.36
N ALA A 658 -23.08 6.18 27.80
CA ALA A 658 -23.88 7.10 26.96
C ALA A 658 -23.19 7.50 25.64
N LYS A 659 -21.85 7.50 25.59
CA LYS A 659 -21.04 7.81 24.40
C LYS A 659 -21.09 6.73 23.31
N GLU A 660 -21.46 5.49 23.67
CA GLU A 660 -21.52 4.34 22.75
C GLU A 660 -22.91 4.18 22.13
N LEU A 661 -23.96 4.58 22.86
CA LEU A 661 -25.35 4.41 22.45
C LEU A 661 -25.70 5.01 21.06
N PRO A 662 -25.13 6.14 20.61
CA PRO A 662 -25.37 6.66 19.25
C PRO A 662 -24.96 5.70 18.13
N ALA A 663 -23.86 4.96 18.30
CA ALA A 663 -23.43 3.98 17.31
C ALA A 663 -24.37 2.76 17.28
N ILE A 664 -24.88 2.34 18.44
CA ILE A 664 -25.84 1.23 18.56
C ILE A 664 -27.18 1.62 17.91
N ALA A 665 -27.65 2.86 18.13
CA ALA A 665 -28.85 3.37 17.50
C ALA A 665 -28.73 3.44 15.96
N TYR A 666 -27.56 3.87 15.44
CA TYR A 666 -27.34 3.88 13.99
C TYR A 666 -27.21 2.45 13.42
N ALA A 667 -26.47 1.57 14.09
CA ALA A 667 -26.36 0.16 13.71
C ALA A 667 -27.74 -0.52 13.62
N HIS A 668 -28.64 -0.24 14.57
CA HIS A 668 -30.02 -0.70 14.52
C HIS A 668 -30.80 -0.20 13.29
N TYR A 669 -30.63 1.07 12.90
CA TYR A 669 -31.22 1.61 11.67
C TYR A 669 -30.70 0.89 10.41
N VAL A 670 -29.39 0.69 10.31
CA VAL A 670 -28.76 0.04 9.15
C VAL A 670 -29.18 -1.43 9.05
N LEU A 671 -29.22 -2.13 10.19
CA LEU A 671 -29.72 -3.50 10.29
C LEU A 671 -31.21 -3.62 9.91
N ALA A 672 -32.04 -2.62 10.25
CA ALA A 672 -33.44 -2.55 9.83
C ALA A 672 -33.55 -2.40 8.31
N ARG A 673 -32.80 -1.46 7.72
CA ARG A 673 -32.74 -1.23 6.26
C ARG A 673 -32.29 -2.49 5.52
N GLY A 674 -31.29 -3.19 6.06
CA GLY A 674 -30.73 -4.42 5.50
C GLY A 674 -31.60 -5.66 5.74
N LYS A 675 -32.73 -5.54 6.44
CA LYS A 675 -33.59 -6.64 6.90
C LYS A 675 -32.80 -7.73 7.66
N ALA A 676 -31.74 -7.32 8.36
CA ALA A 676 -30.81 -8.15 9.10
C ALA A 676 -30.89 -7.97 10.63
N GLY A 677 -31.66 -6.97 11.08
CA GLY A 677 -31.87 -6.66 12.49
C GLY A 677 -32.88 -7.56 13.20
N ASP A 678 -32.74 -7.63 14.51
CA ASP A 678 -33.66 -8.29 15.44
C ASP A 678 -34.62 -7.24 16.02
N LEU A 679 -35.92 -7.37 15.73
CA LEU A 679 -36.96 -6.46 16.20
C LEU A 679 -37.17 -6.53 17.73
N ALA A 680 -36.91 -7.67 18.37
CA ALA A 680 -36.98 -7.78 19.82
C ALA A 680 -35.83 -7.02 20.49
N ALA A 681 -34.61 -7.15 19.95
CA ALA A 681 -33.45 -6.38 20.40
C ALA A 681 -33.66 -4.86 20.18
N LEU A 682 -34.20 -4.46 19.01
CA LEU A 682 -34.53 -3.06 18.71
C LEU A 682 -35.55 -2.47 19.70
N ARG A 683 -36.62 -3.21 20.00
CA ARG A 683 -37.63 -2.81 20.99
C ARG A 683 -37.04 -2.71 22.39
N TYR A 684 -36.23 -3.69 22.79
CA TYR A 684 -35.55 -3.67 24.08
C TYR A 684 -34.61 -2.46 24.22
N PHE A 685 -33.79 -2.17 23.21
CA PHE A 685 -32.92 -0.99 23.19
C PHE A 685 -33.73 0.31 23.24
N ASN A 686 -34.83 0.42 22.49
CA ASN A 686 -35.72 1.57 22.57
C ASN A 686 -36.28 1.76 23.99
N ASP A 687 -36.91 0.72 24.53
CA ASP A 687 -37.66 0.80 25.77
C ASP A 687 -36.74 0.96 27.01
N THR A 688 -35.44 0.63 26.90
CA THR A 688 -34.48 0.73 28.00
C THR A 688 -33.40 1.81 27.84
N LYS A 689 -33.08 2.29 26.62
CA LYS A 689 -31.96 3.22 26.35
C LYS A 689 -32.35 4.52 25.63
N MET A 690 -33.56 4.65 25.07
CA MET A 690 -33.96 5.87 24.32
C MET A 690 -33.82 7.15 25.17
N ALA A 691 -34.10 7.09 26.47
CA ALA A 691 -33.97 8.23 27.37
C ALA A 691 -32.50 8.67 27.59
N ASP A 692 -31.56 7.72 27.52
CA ASP A 692 -30.12 7.93 27.74
C ASP A 692 -29.39 8.43 26.47
N LEU A 693 -30.07 8.45 25.31
CA LEU A 693 -29.46 8.84 24.04
C LEU A 693 -29.04 10.33 24.04
N PRO A 694 -27.74 10.64 23.89
CA PRO A 694 -27.22 12.00 24.06
C PRO A 694 -27.43 12.93 22.86
N THR A 695 -27.92 12.42 21.73
CA THR A 695 -28.08 13.17 20.48
C THR A 695 -29.48 13.00 19.88
N GLN A 696 -29.97 14.03 19.21
CA GLN A 696 -31.25 13.97 18.49
C GLN A 696 -31.17 13.00 17.31
N LEU A 697 -30.00 12.92 16.66
CA LEU A 697 -29.76 12.00 15.56
C LEU A 697 -29.98 10.54 15.97
N ALA A 698 -29.39 10.10 17.09
CA ALA A 698 -29.53 8.71 17.53
C ALA A 698 -31.00 8.34 17.78
N LYS A 699 -31.79 9.28 18.32
CA LYS A 699 -33.24 9.11 18.54
C LYS A 699 -34.00 9.02 17.21
N ALA A 700 -33.68 9.85 16.23
CA ALA A 700 -34.29 9.79 14.90
C ALA A 700 -33.91 8.52 14.12
N GLN A 701 -32.67 8.03 14.24
CA GLN A 701 -32.24 6.75 13.66
C GLN A 701 -33.02 5.58 14.26
N LEU A 702 -33.17 5.57 15.60
CA LEU A 702 -33.96 4.58 16.32
C LEU A 702 -35.45 4.62 15.89
N ALA A 703 -36.04 5.82 15.79
CA ALA A 703 -37.40 6.01 15.29
C ALA A 703 -37.59 5.51 13.85
N ALA A 704 -36.63 5.81 12.97
CA ALA A 704 -36.62 5.35 11.58
C ALA A 704 -36.38 3.83 11.46
N ALA A 705 -35.64 3.21 12.39
CA ALA A 705 -35.50 1.76 12.47
C ALA A 705 -36.84 1.09 12.82
N LEU A 706 -37.53 1.60 13.84
CA LEU A 706 -38.86 1.12 14.27
C LEU A 706 -39.91 1.29 13.18
N ALA A 707 -39.91 2.43 12.49
CA ALA A 707 -40.81 2.72 11.38
C ALA A 707 -40.64 1.73 10.20
N GLN A 708 -39.40 1.34 9.87
CA GLN A 708 -39.14 0.34 8.81
C GLN A 708 -39.68 -1.05 9.14
N TYR A 709 -39.81 -1.40 10.42
CA TYR A 709 -40.47 -2.63 10.88
C TYR A 709 -41.99 -2.45 11.14
N GLY A 710 -42.54 -1.25 10.93
CA GLY A 710 -43.96 -0.95 11.15
C GLY A 710 -44.39 -0.74 12.61
N ASP A 711 -43.45 -0.55 13.55
CA ASP A 711 -43.78 -0.23 14.96
C ASP A 711 -44.05 1.27 15.13
N THR A 712 -45.18 1.73 14.57
CA THR A 712 -45.54 3.15 14.46
C THR A 712 -45.65 3.83 15.84
N ALA A 713 -46.20 3.15 16.84
CA ALA A 713 -46.36 3.70 18.18
C ALA A 713 -45.03 4.06 18.85
N ARG A 714 -44.02 3.16 18.80
CA ARG A 714 -42.68 3.47 19.31
C ARG A 714 -41.95 4.45 18.41
N ALA A 715 -42.10 4.34 17.09
CA ALA A 715 -41.48 5.26 16.14
C ALA A 715 -41.92 6.71 16.40
N ALA A 716 -43.22 6.96 16.57
CA ALA A 716 -43.76 8.28 16.91
C ALA A 716 -43.18 8.81 18.23
N ALA A 717 -43.18 8.01 19.30
CA ALA A 717 -42.61 8.42 20.59
C ALA A 717 -41.09 8.74 20.53
N ALA A 718 -40.33 7.97 19.73
CA ALA A 718 -38.91 8.21 19.51
C ALA A 718 -38.66 9.47 18.66
N TYR A 719 -39.50 9.75 17.65
CA TYR A 719 -39.47 11.00 16.89
C TYR A 719 -39.80 12.21 17.76
N ASP A 720 -40.82 12.14 18.62
CA ASP A 720 -41.16 13.19 19.59
C ASP A 720 -39.94 13.55 20.47
N SER A 721 -39.21 12.53 20.94
CA SER A 721 -37.98 12.68 21.71
C SER A 721 -36.79 13.22 20.89
N ALA A 722 -36.79 13.02 19.57
CA ALA A 722 -35.80 13.56 18.64
C ALA A 722 -36.07 15.04 18.29
N PHE A 723 -37.32 15.45 18.18
CA PHE A 723 -37.71 16.84 17.86
C PHE A 723 -37.64 17.80 19.06
N ALA A 724 -37.70 17.28 20.29
CA ALA A 724 -37.45 18.07 21.49
C ALA A 724 -36.07 18.77 21.44
N PRO A 725 -35.89 19.97 22.05
CA PRO A 725 -34.60 20.66 22.08
C PRO A 725 -33.44 19.75 22.53
N PRO A 726 -32.24 19.89 21.94
CA PRO A 726 -31.14 18.98 22.22
C PRO A 726 -30.72 19.08 23.70
N PRO A 727 -30.36 17.97 24.37
CA PRO A 727 -29.56 18.05 25.58
C PRO A 727 -28.19 18.63 25.23
N LYS A 728 -27.49 19.20 26.22
CA LYS A 728 -26.11 19.65 26.01
C LYS A 728 -25.25 18.46 25.57
N ARG A 729 -24.68 18.53 24.36
CA ARG A 729 -23.77 17.50 23.80
C ARG A 729 -22.64 17.20 24.80
N PRO A 730 -22.42 15.93 25.19
CA PRO A 730 -21.31 15.54 26.06
C PRO A 730 -19.95 15.89 25.46
N ASN A 731 -18.99 16.29 26.32
CA ASN A 731 -17.61 16.54 25.90
C ASN A 731 -17.00 15.31 25.22
N GLY A 732 -16.19 15.54 24.20
CA GLY A 732 -15.52 14.46 23.44
C GLY A 732 -16.42 13.66 22.48
N LEU A 733 -17.75 13.67 22.66
CA LEU A 733 -18.67 12.88 21.83
C LEU A 733 -18.54 13.18 20.33
N ARG A 734 -18.29 14.45 19.97
CA ARG A 734 -18.02 14.89 18.60
C ARG A 734 -16.93 14.07 17.90
N TYR A 735 -15.93 13.54 18.60
CA TYR A 735 -14.85 12.75 17.97
C TYR A 735 -15.11 11.24 17.93
N ILE A 736 -16.25 10.81 18.46
CA ILE A 736 -16.78 9.45 18.42
C ILE A 736 -17.90 9.35 17.39
N ASP A 737 -18.84 10.31 17.41
CA ASP A 737 -19.98 10.36 16.48
C ASP A 737 -19.71 11.24 15.24
N TYR A 738 -18.70 12.12 15.24
CA TYR A 738 -18.45 13.11 14.18
C TYR A 738 -19.53 14.19 14.06
N GLY A 739 -20.18 14.55 15.17
CA GLY A 739 -21.37 15.39 15.16
C GLY A 739 -21.25 16.82 15.67
N SER A 740 -22.20 17.63 15.20
CA SER A 740 -22.56 18.95 15.71
C SER A 740 -24.08 19.07 15.79
N ASP A 741 -24.58 20.10 16.46
CA ASP A 741 -26.04 20.29 16.59
C ASP A 741 -26.68 20.70 15.25
N LEU A 742 -25.89 21.26 14.33
CA LEU A 742 -26.25 21.51 12.94
C LEU A 742 -26.40 20.20 12.17
N ARG A 743 -25.39 19.31 12.26
CA ARG A 743 -25.44 17.96 11.68
C ARG A 743 -26.62 17.16 12.20
N ASP A 744 -26.85 17.19 13.52
CA ASP A 744 -27.96 16.46 14.15
C ASP A 744 -29.31 16.93 13.62
N SER A 745 -29.52 18.25 13.58
CA SER A 745 -30.79 18.84 13.12
C SER A 745 -31.05 18.50 11.65
N ALA A 746 -30.03 18.60 10.80
CA ALA A 746 -30.10 18.26 9.38
C ALA A 746 -30.42 16.76 9.19
N ALA A 747 -29.70 15.89 9.89
CA ALA A 747 -29.89 14.46 9.82
C ALA A 747 -31.27 14.03 10.35
N VAL A 748 -31.77 14.62 11.45
CA VAL A 748 -33.13 14.39 11.97
C VAL A 748 -34.19 14.64 10.88
N LEU A 749 -34.07 15.72 10.11
CA LEU A 749 -34.96 15.98 8.97
C LEU A 749 -34.85 14.90 7.89
N ALA A 750 -33.63 14.48 7.54
CA ALA A 750 -33.38 13.45 6.53
C ALA A 750 -33.91 12.05 6.93
N PHE A 751 -33.91 11.71 8.23
CA PHE A 751 -34.49 10.45 8.74
C PHE A 751 -36.02 10.52 8.91
N ALA A 752 -36.57 11.69 9.21
CA ALA A 752 -38.00 11.88 9.48
C ALA A 752 -38.86 12.15 8.22
N ALA A 753 -38.27 12.67 7.14
CA ALA A 753 -39.00 12.99 5.92
C ALA A 753 -39.63 11.75 5.26
N GLY A 754 -40.85 11.90 4.76
CA GLY A 754 -41.65 10.79 4.23
C GLY A 754 -42.36 9.95 5.30
N ASN A 755 -42.17 10.23 6.59
CA ASN A 755 -42.97 9.65 7.67
C ASN A 755 -44.12 10.60 8.05
N ARG A 756 -45.36 10.13 7.86
CA ARG A 756 -46.60 10.90 8.13
C ARG A 756 -46.72 11.39 9.58
N ASP A 757 -46.20 10.62 10.54
CA ASP A 757 -46.29 10.97 11.97
C ASP A 757 -45.30 12.11 12.34
N ALA A 758 -44.31 12.36 11.47
CA ALA A 758 -43.31 13.41 11.64
C ALA A 758 -43.63 14.72 10.89
N GLU A 759 -44.36 14.66 9.77
CA GLU A 759 -44.66 15.79 8.88
C GLU A 759 -45.05 17.11 9.60
N PRO A 760 -45.94 17.12 10.62
CA PRO A 760 -46.36 18.36 11.29
C PRO A 760 -45.25 19.14 11.99
N ARG A 761 -44.10 18.52 12.25
CA ARG A 761 -42.98 19.10 13.02
C ARG A 761 -41.77 19.47 12.16
N LEU A 762 -41.74 19.04 10.90
CA LEU A 762 -40.58 19.24 10.02
C LEU A 762 -40.27 20.73 9.78
N THR A 763 -41.27 21.61 9.78
CA THR A 763 -41.08 23.06 9.66
C THR A 763 -40.20 23.63 10.77
N ALA A 764 -40.46 23.27 12.03
CA ALA A 764 -39.66 23.75 13.17
C ALA A 764 -38.20 23.24 13.12
N VAL A 765 -38.00 22.03 12.58
CA VAL A 765 -36.66 21.49 12.31
C VAL A 765 -35.97 22.28 11.19
N MET A 766 -36.66 22.57 10.08
CA MET A 766 -36.12 23.38 8.98
C MET A 766 -35.70 24.79 9.42
N ASP A 767 -36.53 25.47 10.22
CA ASP A 767 -36.23 26.80 10.75
C ASP A 767 -34.98 26.78 11.66
N ARG A 768 -34.86 25.76 12.52
CA ARG A 768 -33.67 25.60 13.37
C ARG A 768 -32.40 25.25 12.59
N ILE A 769 -32.48 24.43 11.54
CA ILE A 769 -31.33 24.20 10.64
C ILE A 769 -30.92 25.52 9.99
N ALA A 770 -31.88 26.34 9.54
CA ALA A 770 -31.59 27.65 8.94
C ALA A 770 -30.91 28.61 9.94
N GLU A 771 -31.34 28.65 11.20
CA GLU A 771 -30.69 29.42 12.27
C GLU A 771 -29.26 28.96 12.53
N LEU A 772 -29.04 27.65 12.74
CA LEU A 772 -27.71 27.09 13.01
C LEU A 772 -26.78 27.28 11.80
N PHE A 773 -27.28 27.11 10.59
CA PHE A 773 -26.52 27.28 9.35
C PHE A 773 -26.14 28.74 9.08
N ALA A 774 -26.99 29.70 9.46
CA ALA A 774 -26.68 31.13 9.33
C ALA A 774 -25.51 31.57 10.23
N HIS A 775 -25.28 30.88 11.35
CA HIS A 775 -24.15 31.12 12.26
C HIS A 775 -22.89 30.31 11.89
N ALA A 776 -23.02 29.26 11.06
CA ALA A 776 -21.92 28.39 10.66
C ALA A 776 -21.03 29.03 9.57
N GLY A 777 -19.99 29.75 10.00
CA GLY A 777 -19.00 30.36 9.08
C GLY A 777 -18.16 29.35 8.30
N ARG A 778 -18.01 28.13 8.80
CA ARG A 778 -17.44 26.95 8.12
C ARG A 778 -18.29 25.73 8.48
N THR A 779 -18.16 24.65 7.72
CA THR A 779 -18.91 23.39 7.93
C THR A 779 -18.00 22.20 7.63
N SER A 780 -18.07 21.16 8.46
CA SER A 780 -17.35 19.89 8.30
C SER A 780 -17.94 19.05 7.16
N THR A 781 -17.22 18.02 6.73
CA THR A 781 -17.70 17.00 5.77
C THR A 781 -19.02 16.37 6.20
N GLN A 782 -19.16 16.01 7.49
CA GLN A 782 -20.40 15.53 8.07
C GLN A 782 -21.55 16.54 7.98
N GLU A 783 -21.32 17.79 8.35
CA GLU A 783 -22.37 18.83 8.26
C GLU A 783 -22.78 19.08 6.81
N GLN A 784 -21.82 19.17 5.90
CA GLN A 784 -22.09 19.32 4.46
C GLN A 784 -22.92 18.16 3.93
N ALA A 785 -22.53 16.91 4.21
CA ALA A 785 -23.25 15.73 3.76
C ALA A 785 -24.69 15.67 4.30
N TRP A 786 -24.88 15.88 5.61
CA TRP A 786 -26.22 15.82 6.21
C TRP A 786 -27.10 17.02 5.85
N LEU A 787 -26.54 18.21 5.61
CA LEU A 787 -27.28 19.35 5.07
C LEU A 787 -27.77 19.09 3.64
N LEU A 788 -26.94 18.47 2.79
CA LEU A 788 -27.35 18.08 1.45
C LEU A 788 -28.48 17.03 1.48
N MET A 789 -28.36 16.01 2.35
CA MET A 789 -29.42 15.03 2.59
C MET A 789 -30.70 15.66 3.16
N ALA A 790 -30.57 16.66 4.04
CA ALA A 790 -31.69 17.37 4.64
C ALA A 790 -32.45 18.22 3.60
N ALA A 791 -31.75 18.91 2.69
CA ALA A 791 -32.39 19.75 1.69
C ALA A 791 -33.02 18.92 0.55
N GLU A 792 -32.45 17.76 0.24
CA GLU A 792 -33.09 16.75 -0.61
C GLU A 792 -34.40 16.25 0.03
N ALA A 793 -34.36 15.88 1.32
CA ALA A 793 -35.53 15.51 2.09
C ALA A 793 -36.57 16.65 2.16
N ALA A 794 -36.14 17.90 2.38
CA ALA A 794 -37.01 19.08 2.38
C ALA A 794 -37.64 19.36 1.01
N ALA A 795 -36.96 19.06 -0.10
CA ALA A 795 -37.53 19.20 -1.44
C ALA A 795 -38.68 18.22 -1.72
N ARG A 796 -38.76 17.11 -0.98
CA ARG A 796 -39.84 16.11 -1.07
C ARG A 796 -41.03 16.40 -0.14
N THR A 797 -40.89 17.27 0.86
CA THR A 797 -42.00 17.56 1.79
C THR A 797 -43.04 18.48 1.15
N THR A 798 -44.31 18.22 1.46
CA THR A 798 -45.44 18.99 0.93
C THR A 798 -45.40 20.43 1.46
N GLY A 799 -45.03 21.40 0.61
CA GLY A 799 -45.09 22.80 1.02
C GLY A 799 -44.57 23.79 -0.01
N GLY A 800 -45.26 24.93 -0.11
CA GLY A 800 -44.82 26.18 -0.74
C GLY A 800 -44.57 26.15 -2.25
N THR A 801 -45.27 27.01 -3.00
CA THR A 801 -44.82 27.41 -4.34
C THR A 801 -44.15 28.78 -4.29
N MET A 802 -43.16 28.97 -5.15
CA MET A 802 -42.62 30.29 -5.50
C MET A 802 -42.91 30.56 -6.97
N THR A 803 -43.15 31.83 -7.33
CA THR A 803 -43.26 32.23 -8.74
C THR A 803 -42.08 33.13 -9.07
N VAL A 804 -41.18 32.66 -9.93
CA VAL A 804 -39.94 33.36 -10.28
C VAL A 804 -39.79 33.50 -11.79
N ALA A 805 -39.14 34.57 -12.24
CA ALA A 805 -38.76 34.77 -13.63
C ALA A 805 -37.23 34.83 -13.75
N GLU A 806 -36.67 34.04 -14.66
CA GLU A 806 -35.25 34.08 -15.01
C GLU A 806 -35.03 34.99 -16.22
N ASN A 807 -34.24 36.04 -16.04
CA ASN A 807 -33.98 37.09 -17.03
C ASN A 807 -35.30 37.66 -17.59
N ASN A 808 -35.48 37.64 -18.91
CA ASN A 808 -36.69 38.10 -19.61
C ASN A 808 -37.70 36.97 -19.87
N SER A 809 -37.54 35.80 -19.25
CA SER A 809 -38.46 34.67 -19.41
C SER A 809 -39.80 34.91 -18.73
N ALA A 810 -40.85 34.23 -19.20
CA ALA A 810 -42.15 34.26 -18.53
C ALA A 810 -42.03 33.75 -17.08
N PRO A 811 -42.77 34.32 -16.11
CA PRO A 811 -42.77 33.84 -14.73
C PRO A 811 -43.25 32.38 -14.63
N GLN A 812 -42.52 31.56 -13.88
CA GLN A 812 -42.84 30.16 -13.63
C GLN A 812 -43.15 29.93 -12.16
N SER A 813 -44.30 29.31 -11.87
CA SER A 813 -44.64 28.81 -10.54
C SER A 813 -44.01 27.43 -10.34
N ARG A 814 -43.22 27.26 -9.27
CA ARG A 814 -42.40 26.07 -9.01
C ARG A 814 -42.48 25.69 -7.52
N GLY A 815 -42.43 24.39 -7.22
CA GLY A 815 -42.38 23.87 -5.84
C GLY A 815 -40.97 23.39 -5.43
N GLU A 816 -40.13 23.14 -6.43
CA GLU A 816 -38.75 22.75 -6.33
C GLU A 816 -37.82 23.98 -6.37
N PRO A 817 -36.65 23.95 -5.70
CA PRO A 817 -35.69 25.05 -5.76
C PRO A 817 -35.15 25.29 -7.18
N LEU A 818 -34.77 26.55 -7.44
CA LEU A 818 -34.02 26.97 -8.62
C LEU A 818 -32.56 27.19 -8.22
N TYR A 819 -31.67 26.44 -8.85
CA TYR A 819 -30.23 26.61 -8.69
C TYR A 819 -29.60 27.18 -9.96
N LEU A 820 -28.70 28.14 -9.80
CA LEU A 820 -27.89 28.69 -10.89
C LEU A 820 -26.41 28.71 -10.51
N ARG A 821 -25.56 28.57 -11.53
CA ARG A 821 -24.11 28.67 -11.44
C ARG A 821 -23.60 29.62 -12.52
N ARG A 822 -22.71 30.54 -12.16
CA ARG A 822 -22.11 31.54 -13.04
C ARG A 822 -20.59 31.65 -12.78
N PRO A 823 -19.72 31.26 -13.72
CA PRO A 823 -18.31 31.64 -13.69
C PRO A 823 -18.16 33.17 -13.80
N LEU A 824 -17.49 33.79 -12.84
CA LEU A 824 -17.32 35.24 -12.74
C LEU A 824 -16.07 35.71 -13.48
N GLY A 825 -16.13 36.93 -14.03
CA GLY A 825 -15.04 37.51 -14.83
C GLY A 825 -14.85 36.82 -16.19
N SER A 826 -15.89 36.12 -16.65
CA SER A 826 -15.92 35.41 -17.93
C SER A 826 -16.51 36.25 -19.07
N GLY A 827 -17.07 37.43 -18.77
CA GLY A 827 -17.76 38.28 -19.75
C GLY A 827 -19.14 37.76 -20.16
N GLY A 828 -19.68 36.74 -19.47
CA GLY A 828 -21.02 36.22 -19.72
C GLY A 828 -22.12 37.24 -19.41
N ALA A 829 -23.25 37.19 -20.13
CA ALA A 829 -24.40 38.05 -19.84
C ALA A 829 -24.91 37.85 -18.39
N PRO A 830 -25.23 38.90 -17.61
CA PRO A 830 -25.76 38.77 -16.25
C PRO A 830 -26.99 37.86 -16.16
N ALA A 831 -27.13 37.14 -15.04
CA ALA A 831 -28.27 36.27 -14.77
C ALA A 831 -29.12 36.84 -13.62
N THR A 832 -30.37 37.19 -13.89
CA THR A 832 -31.29 37.81 -12.91
C THR A 832 -32.45 36.88 -12.59
N ILE A 833 -32.71 36.63 -11.31
CA ILE A 833 -33.94 35.98 -10.83
C ILE A 833 -34.82 37.03 -10.13
N ALA A 834 -36.04 37.22 -10.63
CA ALA A 834 -37.04 38.10 -10.03
C ALA A 834 -38.16 37.28 -9.37
N ASN A 835 -38.51 37.61 -8.12
CA ASN A 835 -39.72 37.08 -7.49
C ASN A 835 -40.95 37.79 -8.07
N ARG A 836 -41.80 37.03 -8.76
CA ARG A 836 -43.04 37.48 -9.40
C ARG A 836 -44.28 36.89 -8.74
N GLY A 837 -44.11 36.21 -7.60
CA GLY A 837 -45.19 35.68 -6.76
C GLY A 837 -45.67 36.68 -5.72
N THR A 838 -46.52 36.19 -4.82
CA THR A 838 -47.10 36.96 -3.70
C THR A 838 -46.48 36.62 -2.35
N THR A 839 -45.54 35.67 -2.29
CA THR A 839 -44.87 35.18 -1.09
C THR A 839 -43.35 35.39 -1.17
N PRO A 840 -42.64 35.59 -0.05
CA PRO A 840 -41.18 35.72 -0.05
C PRO A 840 -40.49 34.37 -0.30
N ALA A 841 -39.59 34.31 -1.28
CA ALA A 841 -38.73 33.15 -1.47
C ALA A 841 -37.48 33.23 -0.56
N TRP A 842 -36.91 32.09 -0.19
CA TRP A 842 -35.54 32.05 0.34
C TRP A 842 -34.54 32.25 -0.80
N ARG A 843 -33.44 32.95 -0.52
CA ARG A 843 -32.36 33.21 -1.45
C ARG A 843 -31.02 33.03 -0.75
N THR A 844 -30.15 32.23 -1.34
CA THR A 844 -28.76 32.08 -0.89
C THR A 844 -27.84 32.32 -2.08
N VAL A 845 -26.92 33.29 -1.96
CA VAL A 845 -25.83 33.49 -2.94
C VAL A 845 -24.51 33.18 -2.29
N SER A 846 -23.74 32.33 -2.94
CA SER A 846 -22.41 31.91 -2.51
C SER A 846 -21.40 32.24 -3.58
N ILE A 847 -20.45 33.12 -3.26
CA ILE A 847 -19.33 33.47 -4.13
C ILE A 847 -18.11 32.69 -3.64
N THR A 848 -17.50 31.90 -4.52
CA THR A 848 -16.25 31.18 -4.21
C THR A 848 -15.18 31.43 -5.25
N GLY A 849 -13.93 31.57 -4.81
CA GLY A 849 -12.77 31.78 -5.66
C GLY A 849 -11.48 31.82 -4.84
N VAL A 850 -10.33 31.84 -5.50
CA VAL A 850 -9.03 32.02 -4.83
C VAL A 850 -8.70 33.51 -4.80
N PRO A 851 -8.52 34.16 -3.64
CA PRO A 851 -8.24 35.60 -3.60
C PRO A 851 -6.96 36.00 -4.35
N LYS A 852 -6.94 37.18 -4.97
CA LYS A 852 -5.72 37.80 -5.52
C LYS A 852 -4.78 38.28 -4.40
N SER A 853 -5.34 38.81 -3.31
CA SER A 853 -4.60 39.25 -2.13
C SER A 853 -4.12 38.06 -1.29
N GLU A 854 -2.90 38.11 -0.77
CA GLU A 854 -2.39 37.08 0.15
C GLU A 854 -3.23 37.09 1.45
N LEU A 855 -3.74 35.93 1.86
CA LEU A 855 -4.48 35.79 3.11
C LEU A 855 -3.55 36.02 4.32
N PRO A 856 -3.98 36.79 5.35
CA PRO A 856 -3.17 36.99 6.54
C PRO A 856 -3.01 35.67 7.31
N ALA A 857 -1.99 35.64 8.18
CA ALA A 857 -1.86 34.59 9.19
C ALA A 857 -3.11 34.56 10.09
N GLU A 858 -3.52 33.37 10.50
CA GLU A 858 -4.73 33.11 11.27
C GLU A 858 -4.38 32.27 12.49
N SER A 859 -4.93 32.61 13.64
CA SER A 859 -4.74 31.83 14.88
C SER A 859 -6.06 31.81 15.65
N ASN A 860 -6.94 30.88 15.29
CA ASN A 860 -8.28 30.73 15.86
C ASN A 860 -8.45 29.30 16.35
N GLY A 861 -7.99 28.97 17.56
CA GLY A 861 -7.95 27.59 18.06
C GLY A 861 -6.56 26.93 17.96
N TYR A 862 -5.80 27.24 16.90
CA TYR A 862 -4.39 26.84 16.77
C TYR A 862 -3.46 28.03 16.51
N THR A 863 -2.28 28.01 17.13
CA THR A 863 -1.13 28.83 16.74
C THR A 863 -0.09 27.92 16.09
N VAL A 864 0.39 28.27 14.90
CA VAL A 864 1.20 27.37 14.06
C VAL A 864 2.44 28.06 13.49
N SER A 865 3.51 27.28 13.28
CA SER A 865 4.78 27.74 12.72
C SER A 865 5.42 26.66 11.87
N ARG A 866 6.16 27.09 10.84
CA ARG A 866 6.92 26.24 9.92
C ARG A 866 8.33 26.80 9.79
N THR A 867 9.33 25.98 10.09
CA THR A 867 10.75 26.35 9.99
C THR A 867 11.49 25.32 9.14
N VAL A 868 12.32 25.78 8.22
CA VAL A 868 13.12 24.92 7.35
C VAL A 868 14.56 24.89 7.89
N TYR A 869 15.07 23.69 8.11
CA TYR A 869 16.41 23.42 8.63
C TYR A 869 17.27 22.70 7.59
N ARG A 870 18.58 22.84 7.68
CA ARG A 870 19.55 21.99 7.00
C ARG A 870 19.70 20.65 7.76
N PRO A 871 20.36 19.64 7.16
CA PRO A 871 20.53 18.32 7.79
C PRO A 871 21.34 18.36 9.10
N ASP A 872 22.16 19.39 9.28
CA ASP A 872 22.94 19.67 10.50
C ASP A 872 22.12 20.34 11.64
N GLY A 873 20.83 20.60 11.42
CA GLY A 873 19.96 21.29 12.39
C GLY A 873 20.07 22.81 12.38
N SER A 874 20.86 23.41 11.48
CA SER A 874 20.92 24.88 11.33
C SER A 874 19.71 25.43 10.52
N PRO A 875 19.14 26.60 10.87
CA PRO A 875 18.08 27.21 10.06
C PRO A 875 18.53 27.56 8.63
N ALA A 876 17.66 27.33 7.65
CA ALA A 876 17.91 27.67 6.25
C ALA A 876 17.49 29.11 5.91
N ASP A 877 18.31 29.83 5.12
CA ASP A 877 17.88 31.08 4.47
C ASP A 877 17.28 30.73 3.13
N LEU A 878 15.94 30.81 3.02
CA LEU A 878 15.19 30.41 1.84
C LEU A 878 15.45 31.27 0.59
N ARG A 879 16.24 32.36 0.72
CA ARG A 879 16.69 33.19 -0.42
C ARG A 879 18.05 32.78 -0.98
N LYS A 880 18.70 31.79 -0.35
CA LYS A 880 20.06 31.31 -0.67
C LYS A 880 20.11 29.79 -0.76
N VAL A 881 19.01 29.19 -1.20
CA VAL A 881 18.94 27.75 -1.47
C VAL A 881 19.61 27.48 -2.82
N ARG A 882 20.40 26.40 -2.92
CA ARG A 882 20.93 25.94 -4.20
C ARG A 882 20.24 24.64 -4.63
N GLN A 883 20.21 24.43 -5.94
CA GLN A 883 19.76 23.18 -6.53
C GLN A 883 20.50 21.99 -5.89
N THR A 884 19.80 20.87 -5.70
CA THR A 884 20.21 19.64 -5.01
C THR A 884 20.36 19.72 -3.47
N ASP A 885 20.30 20.90 -2.84
CA ASP A 885 20.34 21.03 -1.38
C ASP A 885 19.16 20.26 -0.73
N LEU A 886 19.45 19.60 0.41
CA LEU A 886 18.47 18.85 1.21
C LEU A 886 18.06 19.67 2.44
N PHE A 887 16.78 19.66 2.78
CA PHE A 887 16.24 20.35 3.94
C PHE A 887 15.26 19.48 4.74
N ILE A 888 15.09 19.85 6.01
CA ILE A 888 14.12 19.26 6.93
C ILE A 888 13.11 20.35 7.26
N VAL A 889 11.88 20.20 6.80
CA VAL A 889 10.76 21.08 7.15
C VAL A 889 10.22 20.60 8.50
N VAL A 890 10.17 21.51 9.48
CA VAL A 890 9.66 21.25 10.82
C VAL A 890 8.44 22.12 11.06
N ILE A 891 7.32 21.49 11.36
CA ILE A 891 6.06 22.12 11.69
C ILE A 891 5.86 22.01 13.21
N LYS A 892 5.48 23.12 13.85
CA LYS A 892 5.05 23.12 15.25
C LYS A 892 3.69 23.81 15.38
N GLY A 893 2.75 23.14 16.05
CA GLY A 893 1.44 23.69 16.36
C GLY A 893 1.13 23.63 17.85
N LYS A 894 0.36 24.60 18.32
CA LYS A 894 -0.14 24.71 19.69
C LYS A 894 -1.64 24.99 19.68
N ARG A 895 -2.38 24.31 20.54
CA ARG A 895 -3.83 24.50 20.73
C ARG A 895 -4.09 25.59 21.77
N THR A 896 -5.05 26.46 21.53
CA THR A 896 -5.48 27.48 22.52
C THR A 896 -6.41 26.89 23.58
N ASP A 897 -7.17 25.85 23.22
CA ASP A 897 -7.92 24.99 24.13
C ASP A 897 -7.49 23.54 23.95
N ALA A 898 -6.78 23.00 24.95
CA ALA A 898 -6.36 21.61 25.03
C ALA A 898 -7.23 20.77 25.98
N SER A 899 -8.28 21.33 26.59
CA SER A 899 -9.14 20.62 27.56
C SER A 899 -9.99 19.52 26.93
N ARG A 900 -10.17 19.59 25.61
CA ARG A 900 -10.91 18.61 24.79
C ARG A 900 -9.94 17.80 23.93
N ALA A 901 -10.35 16.65 23.42
CA ALA A 901 -9.66 16.03 22.29
C ALA A 901 -9.79 16.90 21.02
N ALA A 902 -9.02 16.58 19.98
CA ALA A 902 -9.09 17.19 18.65
C ALA A 902 -8.66 16.16 17.57
N ARG A 903 -9.24 16.26 16.37
CA ARG A 903 -8.81 15.51 15.19
C ARG A 903 -8.23 16.49 14.19
N THR A 904 -6.95 16.77 14.39
CA THR A 904 -6.22 17.84 13.70
C THR A 904 -5.72 17.37 12.34
N LEU A 905 -6.02 18.11 11.28
CA LEU A 905 -5.40 17.95 9.97
C LEU A 905 -4.35 19.04 9.75
N VAL A 906 -3.15 18.65 9.36
CA VAL A 906 -2.02 19.52 9.01
C VAL A 906 -1.78 19.41 7.51
N VAL A 907 -1.74 20.54 6.81
CA VAL A 907 -1.62 20.61 5.36
C VAL A 907 -0.56 21.63 5.00
N ASP A 908 0.61 21.15 4.53
CA ASP A 908 1.74 21.98 4.13
C ASP A 908 1.94 21.86 2.60
N LEU A 909 1.37 22.81 1.86
CA LEU A 909 1.52 22.89 0.40
C LEU A 909 2.96 23.34 0.07
N LEU A 910 3.67 22.56 -0.76
CA LEU A 910 5.06 22.86 -1.13
C LEU A 910 5.18 24.06 -2.10
N PRO A 911 6.32 24.77 -2.11
CA PRO A 911 6.72 25.60 -3.25
C PRO A 911 7.22 24.69 -4.39
N ALA A 912 6.96 25.04 -5.65
CA ALA A 912 7.30 24.19 -6.81
C ALA A 912 8.82 23.96 -7.04
N GLY A 913 9.70 24.69 -6.33
CA GLY A 913 11.14 24.42 -6.30
C GLY A 913 11.55 23.28 -5.37
N PHE A 914 10.65 22.78 -4.51
CA PHE A 914 10.89 21.66 -3.59
C PHE A 914 10.12 20.40 -4.01
N GLU A 915 10.77 19.24 -3.86
CA GLU A 915 10.14 17.91 -3.93
C GLU A 915 10.29 17.21 -2.57
N ILE A 916 9.32 16.37 -2.17
CA ILE A 916 9.40 15.57 -0.94
C ILE A 916 10.31 14.35 -1.15
N GLU A 917 11.26 14.14 -0.24
CA GLU A 917 12.12 12.96 -0.24
C GLU A 917 11.41 11.77 0.45
N ASN A 918 10.90 10.84 -0.37
CA ASN A 918 10.28 9.61 0.13
C ASN A 918 11.34 8.60 0.61
N ALA A 919 11.33 8.31 1.92
CA ALA A 919 12.42 7.59 2.58
C ALA A 919 12.52 6.06 2.28
N ASN A 920 11.59 5.48 1.50
CA ASN A 920 11.43 4.02 1.38
C ASN A 920 11.40 3.53 -0.08
N ALA A 921 12.55 3.58 -0.76
CA ALA A 921 12.78 2.89 -2.04
C ALA A 921 13.86 1.78 -1.95
N GLY A 922 14.22 1.33 -0.73
CA GLY A 922 15.26 0.31 -0.57
C GLY A 922 15.74 -0.03 0.86
N GLY A 923 14.90 0.11 1.89
CA GLY A 923 15.26 -0.22 3.28
C GLY A 923 15.27 0.98 4.24
N GLN A 924 15.54 0.72 5.52
CA GLN A 924 15.39 1.64 6.66
C GLN A 924 15.78 3.11 6.34
N SER A 925 14.88 4.02 6.66
CA SER A 925 15.04 5.47 6.48
C SER A 925 16.36 5.97 7.09
N SER A 926 17.33 6.31 6.22
CA SER A 926 18.69 6.70 6.63
C SER A 926 18.81 8.13 7.18
N TRP A 927 17.69 8.82 7.38
CA TRP A 927 17.65 10.20 7.87
C TRP A 927 17.58 10.19 9.39
N ASN A 928 18.74 10.41 10.03
CA ASN A 928 18.82 10.52 11.49
C ASN A 928 18.36 11.93 11.94
N PHE A 929 17.40 11.98 12.85
CA PHE A 929 16.82 13.20 13.43
C PHE A 929 17.11 13.37 14.93
N ASP A 930 18.21 12.82 15.47
CA ASP A 930 18.54 12.84 16.92
C ASP A 930 18.45 14.22 17.62
N TRP A 931 18.57 15.31 16.86
CA TRP A 931 18.42 16.69 17.34
C TRP A 931 16.95 17.15 17.47
N LEU A 932 16.02 16.54 16.72
CA LEU A 932 14.57 16.76 16.79
C LEU A 932 13.93 15.80 17.81
N LYS A 933 13.88 16.24 19.07
CA LYS A 933 13.16 15.54 20.13
C LYS A 933 11.69 15.94 20.15
N GLY A 934 10.81 15.00 20.51
CA GLY A 934 9.37 15.27 20.70
C GLY A 934 8.56 15.34 19.41
N LEU A 935 8.94 14.59 18.36
CA LEU A 935 8.08 14.39 17.19
C LEU A 935 6.78 13.71 17.62
N THR A 936 5.66 14.23 17.13
CA THR A 936 4.32 13.69 17.34
C THR A 936 4.06 12.57 16.35
N GLU A 937 3.59 11.43 16.85
CA GLU A 937 3.10 10.35 16.02
C GLU A 937 1.78 10.79 15.34
N ALA A 938 1.75 10.69 14.01
CA ALA A 938 0.57 11.02 13.23
C ALA A 938 -0.23 9.75 12.95
N ALA A 939 -1.56 9.81 13.11
CA ALA A 939 -2.47 8.72 12.77
C ALA A 939 -2.42 8.39 11.27
N TYR A 940 -2.16 9.41 10.44
CA TYR A 940 -1.96 9.25 8.99
C TYR A 940 -0.97 10.29 8.47
N THR A 941 -0.17 9.93 7.46
CA THR A 941 0.64 10.90 6.70
C THR A 941 0.59 10.62 5.21
N GLU A 942 0.44 11.66 4.41
CA GLU A 942 0.48 11.59 2.95
C GLU A 942 1.58 12.51 2.40
N ARG A 943 2.25 12.06 1.34
CA ARG A 943 3.34 12.78 0.66
C ARG A 943 3.04 12.82 -0.82
N ARG A 944 2.29 13.83 -1.26
CA ARG A 944 2.03 14.09 -2.68
C ARG A 944 3.13 14.98 -3.24
N ASP A 945 3.26 15.02 -4.57
CA ASP A 945 4.23 15.87 -5.27
C ASP A 945 4.11 17.35 -4.86
N ASP A 946 2.90 17.81 -4.52
CA ASP A 946 2.61 19.22 -4.23
C ASP A 946 2.38 19.56 -2.75
N ARG A 947 2.31 18.57 -1.84
CA ARG A 947 1.96 18.79 -0.43
C ARG A 947 2.34 17.65 0.51
N TYR A 948 2.64 18.02 1.76
CA TYR A 948 2.65 17.11 2.90
C TYR A 948 1.32 17.23 3.66
N ILE A 949 0.71 16.10 4.03
CA ILE A 949 -0.48 16.02 4.87
C ILE A 949 -0.17 15.14 6.08
N ALA A 950 -0.66 15.53 7.26
CA ALA A 950 -0.67 14.67 8.44
C ALA A 950 -1.98 14.83 9.23
N ALA A 951 -2.60 13.72 9.65
CA ALA A 951 -3.73 13.72 10.57
C ALA A 951 -3.27 13.28 11.96
N LEU A 952 -3.69 14.00 13.00
CA LEU A 952 -3.29 13.81 14.40
C LEU A 952 -4.54 13.62 15.27
N ASP A 953 -4.62 12.50 15.99
CA ASP A 953 -5.63 12.30 17.03
C ASP A 953 -5.08 12.82 18.38
N LEU A 954 -5.26 14.13 18.62
CA LEU A 954 -4.75 14.81 19.81
C LEU A 954 -5.69 14.59 20.99
N ARG A 955 -5.21 13.88 22.02
CA ARG A 955 -5.95 13.61 23.26
C ARG A 955 -6.17 14.88 24.09
N GLU A 956 -7.04 14.78 25.09
CA GLU A 956 -7.17 15.81 26.13
C GLU A 956 -5.79 16.09 26.77
N ASN A 957 -5.53 17.36 27.05
CA ASN A 957 -4.27 17.93 27.53
C ASN A 957 -3.08 17.86 26.55
N ALA A 958 -3.22 17.27 25.35
CA ALA A 958 -2.21 17.35 24.30
C ALA A 958 -2.24 18.76 23.66
N ALA A 959 -1.49 19.68 24.25
CA ALA A 959 -1.51 21.10 23.88
C ALA A 959 -0.62 21.46 22.69
N GLU A 960 0.42 20.67 22.39
CA GLU A 960 1.42 20.97 21.36
C GLU A 960 1.74 19.73 20.51
N PHE A 961 2.08 19.94 19.25
CA PHE A 961 2.57 18.90 18.34
C PHE A 961 3.75 19.40 17.49
N THR A 962 4.64 18.48 17.13
CA THR A 962 5.78 18.74 16.23
C THR A 962 5.86 17.66 15.15
N LEU A 963 5.92 18.06 13.88
CA LEU A 963 6.08 17.16 12.74
C LEU A 963 7.33 17.54 11.95
N ALA A 964 7.91 16.56 11.25
CA ALA A 964 9.05 16.79 10.37
C ALA A 964 8.96 15.95 9.09
N TYR A 965 9.37 16.53 7.97
CA TYR A 965 9.55 15.83 6.70
C TYR A 965 10.73 16.40 5.90
N VAL A 966 11.26 15.61 4.97
CA VAL A 966 12.47 15.96 4.21
C VAL A 966 12.06 16.43 2.81
N VAL A 967 12.71 17.49 2.33
CA VAL A 967 12.55 18.02 0.97
C VAL A 967 13.91 18.24 0.30
N ARG A 968 13.93 18.20 -1.03
CA ARG A 968 15.08 18.58 -1.85
C ARG A 968 14.72 19.77 -2.73
N ALA A 969 15.66 20.70 -2.88
CA ALA A 969 15.56 21.74 -3.90
C ALA A 969 15.92 21.17 -5.28
N VAL A 970 14.95 21.16 -6.21
CA VAL A 970 15.09 20.51 -7.53
C VAL A 970 15.09 21.51 -8.67
N THR A 971 14.07 22.37 -8.75
CA THR A 971 13.92 23.34 -9.85
C THR A 971 14.44 24.72 -9.45
N PRO A 972 15.43 25.31 -10.15
CA PRO A 972 15.84 26.70 -9.95
C PRO A 972 14.73 27.71 -10.28
N GLY A 973 14.65 28.81 -9.53
CA GLY A 973 13.66 29.87 -9.73
C GLY A 973 13.17 30.51 -8.43
N ASP A 974 12.28 31.51 -8.58
CA ASP A 974 11.58 32.18 -7.49
C ASP A 974 10.16 31.61 -7.35
N PHE A 975 9.84 31.10 -6.16
CA PHE A 975 8.59 30.41 -5.88
C PHE A 975 7.87 31.05 -4.69
N THR A 976 6.55 31.21 -4.82
CA THR A 976 5.70 31.38 -3.64
C THR A 976 5.71 30.10 -2.83
N TYR A 977 6.00 30.20 -1.53
CA TYR A 977 5.84 29.13 -0.56
C TYR A 977 4.49 29.34 0.13
N PRO A 978 3.47 28.51 -0.20
CA PRO A 978 2.14 28.61 0.41
C PRO A 978 2.15 28.69 1.93
N ALA A 979 1.06 29.21 2.49
CA ALA A 979 0.85 29.12 3.93
C ALA A 979 0.68 27.66 4.37
N LEU A 980 1.26 27.30 5.52
CA LEU A 980 0.90 26.10 6.26
C LEU A 980 -0.52 26.30 6.80
N VAL A 981 -1.39 25.31 6.66
CA VAL A 981 -2.75 25.29 7.24
C VAL A 981 -2.88 24.14 8.23
N VAL A 982 -3.57 24.40 9.33
CA VAL A 982 -3.98 23.43 10.33
C VAL A 982 -5.45 23.67 10.67
N GLU A 983 -6.25 22.62 10.78
CA GLU A 983 -7.67 22.69 11.16
C GLU A 983 -8.08 21.48 12.01
N ASP A 984 -9.11 21.62 12.84
CA ASP A 984 -9.84 20.46 13.32
C ASP A 984 -10.87 20.05 12.25
N MET A 985 -10.87 18.77 11.89
CA MET A 985 -11.71 18.24 10.80
C MET A 985 -13.22 18.34 11.09
N TYR A 986 -13.62 18.42 12.37
CA TYR A 986 -15.01 18.38 12.82
C TYR A 986 -15.40 19.59 13.68
N GLU A 987 -14.47 20.51 13.93
CA GLU A 987 -14.67 21.87 14.43
C GLU A 987 -13.93 22.84 13.50
N PRO A 988 -14.36 23.02 12.23
CA PRO A 988 -13.56 23.66 11.17
C PRO A 988 -13.32 25.16 11.37
N GLU A 989 -14.07 25.80 12.28
CA GLU A 989 -13.75 27.11 12.85
C GLU A 989 -12.40 27.12 13.60
N THR A 990 -12.02 26.02 14.24
CA THR A 990 -10.77 25.83 14.97
C THR A 990 -9.63 25.55 13.98
N THR A 991 -8.89 26.60 13.63
CA THR A 991 -7.83 26.61 12.60
C THR A 991 -6.60 27.43 13.00
N GLY A 992 -5.49 27.19 12.30
CA GLY A 992 -4.30 28.04 12.31
C GLY A 992 -3.67 28.09 10.92
N ARG A 993 -3.20 29.25 10.49
CA ARG A 993 -2.55 29.44 9.18
C ARG A 993 -1.35 30.39 9.31
N THR A 994 -0.20 30.04 8.71
CA THR A 994 0.95 30.96 8.64
C THR A 994 0.74 32.05 7.59
N ALA A 995 1.58 33.08 7.55
CA ALA A 995 1.68 33.90 6.34
C ALA A 995 2.25 33.07 5.17
N ILE A 996 2.00 33.53 3.94
CA ILE A 996 2.74 33.08 2.76
C ILE A 996 4.20 33.56 2.87
N SER A 997 5.15 32.78 2.33
CA SER A 997 6.55 33.19 2.22
C SER A 997 7.10 32.94 0.80
N LYS A 998 8.40 33.15 0.59
CA LYS A 998 9.06 32.97 -0.71
C LYS A 998 10.25 32.01 -0.57
N LEU A 999 10.54 31.28 -1.64
CA LEU A 999 11.72 30.43 -1.83
C LEU A 999 12.42 30.87 -3.11
N ALA A 1000 13.73 31.07 -3.05
CA ALA A 1000 14.58 31.28 -4.23
C ALA A 1000 15.61 30.16 -4.32
N VAL A 1001 15.51 29.32 -5.36
CA VAL A 1001 16.44 28.23 -5.65
C VAL A 1001 17.40 28.67 -6.75
N GLN A 1002 18.68 28.75 -6.43
CA GLN A 1002 19.74 29.12 -7.35
C GLN A 1002 20.26 27.86 -8.08
N PRO A 1003 20.62 27.94 -9.38
CA PRO A 1003 21.37 26.88 -10.05
C PRO A 1003 22.67 26.55 -9.29
N ARG A 1004 23.16 25.32 -9.44
CA ARG A 1004 24.38 24.84 -8.77
C ARG A 1004 25.62 24.91 -9.65
#